data_AF-A0A2N3VX81-F1
#
_entry.id   AF-A0A2N3VX81-F1
#
_cell.length_a   1.000
_cell.length_b   1.000
_cell.length_c   1.000
_cell.angle_alpha   90.00
_cell.angle_beta   90.00
_cell.angle_gamma   90.00
#
_symmetry.space_group_name_H-M   'P 1'
#
loop_
_entity.id
_entity.type
_entity.pdbx_description
1 polymer ?
#
loop_
_entity_poly.entity_id
_entity_poly.type
_entity_poly.pdbx_seq_one_letter_code
_entity_poly.pdbx_strand_id
1 'polypeptide(L)'
;MPANTTAPAEKKVRKKKGRRARLILIVLVLALVAGVGYGAYWGVSTVRASFPQTTGSIQLKGLTGNPVEVKRDDYGVPQVYADNDSDLFMAQGFVQAQDRFWEMDVRRHMTSGRLSEMFGKDQVETDAFLRTLGWRRVAQQEYDTKLSPQTKKYLQAYAAGVNAYLEGKGPKDISVEYAALDFVHDYKVEKWTPVDSVAWLKAMAWDLRGNMQDEIDRSLMASRLTPKQIKDLYPPYPTATHRPIVDEGSVNKLTKKYDPSREPSTETGAGSAIQGATQGAQAQLARLSDSLDKIPALLGPNGSGIGSNSWVVSGKYTTTGMPLLANDPHLAPMMPSLWYQMGLHCRTVSASCGYDVAGYTFSGMPGVIIGHNQDVSWGFTNLGADVTDLYLEKIAPGGTYLLDNQQKPLVTREEVIKVAGSKSKTITVRETNNGPLVSDRDDELEKVGKKAPVATSAPDRGEGYAVALKWTALEPGRSMDAVFELDRAKDFKSFRAAAKDFEVPSQNLIYADTKGHIGYQAPGKIPLRAKGFDGTVPAPGWDSKFNWKGSIPFEQLPYELDPKRGYIVTANQAVVDEKKYPYLLTKDWGYGTRSQRINDLIESKTKDGGKVSTEDMQKMQMDNSSEIAALLTPALLKVDVSDPAVREAQKLLEGWDYTQESDSGAAAYFNAVWRNVLKLAFGNKLPKELRVKDECLNVRPPDSSGPVDDLNGLVRECGQRDADSAQPDGGDRWFEVVRRIFNDEKNAWWQTPKSRLDPATTTRDQLLARAMKDARWELTAKLGKDVTTWSWGRLHQLMLKNQTLGTDGPGIVQFLLNRGPWNLGGGEAAVNATGWNAGGGDYSVTWVPSMRMVVNLKDFDKSKWINLTGASGHAYSAHYSDQTGKWAKGEQLDWSFSAKAVGASTVDTLTLTK
;
A
#
# COMPACT_ATOMS: atom_id res chain seq x y z
N MET A 1 105.74 -5.46 -36.32
CA MET A 1 105.28 -4.12 -35.88
C MET A 1 104.04 -3.76 -36.71
N PRO A 2 103.02 -3.01 -36.24
CA PRO A 2 102.79 -2.42 -34.90
C PRO A 2 101.37 -2.67 -34.28
N ALA A 3 101.27 -2.28 -33.00
CA ALA A 3 100.16 -1.61 -32.26
C ALA A 3 98.73 -2.19 -32.14
N ASN A 4 98.35 -2.44 -30.87
CA ASN A 4 97.13 -2.05 -30.15
C ASN A 4 95.77 -2.02 -30.87
N THR A 5 94.83 -2.87 -30.44
CA THR A 5 93.67 -2.44 -29.62
C THR A 5 92.87 -3.64 -29.12
N THR A 6 92.77 -3.74 -27.80
CA THR A 6 91.86 -4.61 -27.05
C THR A 6 90.49 -3.95 -26.92
N ALA A 7 89.42 -4.66 -27.31
CA ALA A 7 88.07 -4.47 -26.78
C ALA A 7 87.42 -5.86 -26.62
N PRO A 8 87.17 -6.37 -25.40
CA PRO A 8 86.43 -7.60 -25.20
C PRO A 8 84.92 -7.35 -25.26
N ALA A 9 84.22 -8.28 -25.88
CA ALA A 9 82.76 -8.33 -26.02
C ALA A 9 82.01 -8.15 -24.68
N GLU A 10 81.02 -7.26 -24.67
CA GLU A 10 80.03 -7.15 -23.61
C GLU A 10 79.23 -8.46 -23.47
N LYS A 11 79.48 -9.20 -22.39
CA LYS A 11 78.53 -10.22 -21.91
C LYS A 11 77.29 -9.50 -21.37
N LYS A 12 76.22 -9.47 -22.16
CA LYS A 12 74.86 -9.09 -21.71
C LYS A 12 74.42 -9.99 -20.55
N VAL A 13 74.51 -9.47 -19.32
CA VAL A 13 73.87 -10.05 -18.14
C VAL A 13 72.35 -9.98 -18.34
N ARG A 14 71.73 -11.10 -18.71
CA ARG A 14 70.27 -11.25 -18.82
C ARG A 14 69.67 -11.06 -17.42
N LYS A 15 69.18 -9.84 -17.15
CA LYS A 15 68.59 -9.44 -15.86
C LYS A 15 67.50 -10.43 -15.42
N LYS A 16 67.67 -11.06 -14.25
CA LYS A 16 66.69 -11.89 -13.49
C LYS A 16 65.39 -11.14 -13.08
N LYS A 17 65.06 -9.98 -13.68
CA LYS A 17 63.93 -9.13 -13.27
C LYS A 17 62.55 -9.68 -13.65
N GLY A 18 62.43 -10.48 -14.73
CA GLY A 18 61.14 -11.05 -15.15
C GLY A 18 60.60 -12.18 -14.26
N ARG A 19 61.48 -12.93 -13.58
CA ARG A 19 61.07 -14.10 -12.78
C ARG A 19 60.40 -13.71 -11.47
N ARG A 20 60.86 -12.62 -10.83
CA ARG A 20 60.23 -12.06 -9.61
C ARG A 20 58.88 -11.41 -9.90
N ALA A 21 58.78 -10.62 -10.97
CA ALA A 21 57.51 -10.02 -11.39
C ALA A 21 56.44 -11.07 -11.73
N ARG A 22 56.84 -12.15 -12.42
CA ARG A 22 55.95 -13.28 -12.74
C ARG A 22 55.51 -14.04 -11.49
N LEU A 23 56.40 -14.21 -10.51
CA LEU A 23 56.05 -14.86 -9.24
C LEU A 23 55.07 -14.01 -8.41
N ILE A 24 55.27 -12.69 -8.36
CA ILE A 24 54.35 -11.75 -7.70
C ILE A 24 52.97 -11.78 -8.37
N LEU A 25 52.92 -11.76 -9.70
CA LEU A 25 51.66 -11.86 -10.44
C LEU A 25 50.94 -13.19 -10.17
N ILE A 26 51.66 -14.32 -10.15
CA ILE A 26 51.08 -15.63 -9.83
C ILE A 26 50.54 -15.65 -8.40
N VAL A 27 51.28 -15.10 -7.43
CA VAL A 27 50.81 -15.01 -6.03
C VAL A 27 49.58 -14.11 -5.91
N LEU A 28 49.54 -12.98 -6.62
CA LEU A 28 48.37 -12.11 -6.65
C LEU A 28 47.16 -12.79 -7.29
N VAL A 29 47.34 -13.51 -8.40
CA VAL A 29 46.28 -14.28 -9.05
C VAL A 29 45.80 -15.42 -8.15
N LEU A 30 46.71 -16.15 -7.49
CA LEU A 30 46.35 -17.21 -6.54
C LEU A 30 45.66 -16.65 -5.30
N ALA A 31 46.08 -15.49 -4.78
CA ALA A 31 45.41 -14.80 -3.68
C ALA A 31 44.03 -14.28 -4.09
N LEU A 32 43.89 -13.78 -5.32
CA LEU A 32 42.60 -13.37 -5.89
C LEU A 32 41.68 -14.59 -6.06
N VAL A 33 42.17 -15.69 -6.64
CA VAL A 33 41.40 -16.93 -6.84
C VAL A 33 41.04 -17.57 -5.50
N ALA A 34 41.96 -17.59 -4.52
CA ALA A 34 41.68 -18.08 -3.18
C ALA A 34 40.71 -17.16 -2.43
N GLY A 35 40.83 -15.83 -2.60
CA GLY A 35 39.90 -14.85 -2.04
C GLY A 35 38.50 -14.95 -2.65
N VAL A 36 38.41 -15.12 -3.97
CA VAL A 36 37.14 -15.35 -4.68
C VAL A 36 36.56 -16.72 -4.32
N GLY A 37 37.38 -17.77 -4.25
CA GLY A 37 36.96 -19.12 -3.86
C GLY A 37 36.48 -19.19 -2.41
N TYR A 38 37.20 -18.55 -1.48
CA TYR A 38 36.80 -18.42 -0.09
C TYR A 38 35.55 -17.55 0.07
N GLY A 39 35.46 -16.42 -0.65
CA GLY A 39 34.28 -15.57 -0.68
C GLY A 39 33.05 -16.28 -1.24
N ALA A 40 33.20 -17.08 -2.30
CA ALA A 40 32.14 -17.89 -2.89
C ALA A 40 31.70 -19.02 -1.94
N TYR A 41 32.64 -19.74 -1.33
CA TYR A 41 32.35 -20.77 -0.33
C TYR A 41 31.63 -20.18 0.89
N TRP A 42 32.13 -19.06 1.43
CA TRP A 42 31.53 -18.37 2.56
C TRP A 42 30.14 -17.84 2.22
N GLY A 43 29.95 -17.25 1.03
CA GLY A 43 28.64 -16.80 0.55
C GLY A 43 27.64 -17.95 0.43
N VAL A 44 28.01 -19.05 -0.24
CA VAL A 44 27.15 -20.24 -0.40
C VAL A 44 26.84 -20.89 0.94
N SER A 45 27.84 -21.00 1.83
CA SER A 45 27.66 -21.59 3.16
C SER A 45 26.73 -20.75 4.03
N THR A 46 26.89 -19.43 4.04
CA THR A 46 26.04 -18.52 4.82
C THR A 46 24.61 -18.52 4.30
N VAL A 47 24.41 -18.48 2.98
CA VAL A 47 23.09 -18.56 2.36
C VAL A 47 22.38 -19.88 2.67
N ARG A 48 23.08 -21.01 2.57
CA ARG A 48 22.48 -22.33 2.86
C ARG A 48 22.20 -22.52 4.35
N ALA A 49 23.01 -21.93 5.23
CA ALA A 49 22.83 -22.05 6.67
C ALA A 49 21.53 -21.39 7.17
N SER A 50 21.01 -20.38 6.47
CA SER A 50 19.75 -19.72 6.85
C SER A 50 18.50 -20.45 6.36
N PHE A 51 18.62 -21.45 5.48
CA PHE A 51 17.47 -22.09 4.87
C PHE A 51 16.62 -22.89 5.88
N PRO A 52 15.28 -22.92 5.68
CA PRO A 52 14.39 -23.68 6.52
C PRO A 52 14.70 -25.18 6.45
N GLN A 53 14.65 -25.85 7.60
CA GLN A 53 14.55 -27.32 7.67
C GLN A 53 13.09 -27.71 7.45
N THR A 54 12.78 -28.25 6.27
CA THR A 54 11.41 -28.59 5.85
C THR A 54 11.08 -30.08 6.00
N THR A 55 12.07 -30.92 6.31
CA THR A 55 11.90 -32.37 6.49
C THR A 55 12.46 -32.88 7.81
N GLY A 56 12.01 -34.07 8.22
CA GLY A 56 12.53 -34.78 9.39
C GLY A 56 11.80 -34.38 10.67
N SER A 57 12.50 -34.36 11.80
CA SER A 57 11.91 -34.08 13.12
C SER A 57 12.70 -33.02 13.87
N ILE A 58 11.99 -32.09 14.52
CA ILE A 58 12.56 -31.06 15.40
C ILE A 58 11.85 -31.11 16.74
N GLN A 59 12.61 -31.04 17.84
CA GLN A 59 12.02 -30.85 19.17
C GLN A 59 11.65 -29.38 19.37
N LEU A 60 10.36 -29.13 19.55
CA LEU A 60 9.78 -27.83 19.86
C LEU A 60 9.24 -27.87 21.29
N LYS A 61 10.08 -27.49 22.25
CA LYS A 61 9.72 -27.46 23.68
C LYS A 61 8.50 -26.58 23.89
N GLY A 62 7.49 -27.10 24.58
CA GLY A 62 6.25 -26.38 24.90
C GLY A 62 5.01 -26.95 24.21
N LEU A 63 5.18 -27.84 23.22
CA LEU A 63 4.08 -28.62 22.67
C LEU A 63 3.46 -29.55 23.72
N THR A 64 2.14 -29.65 23.71
CA THR A 64 1.38 -30.38 24.74
C THR A 64 0.63 -31.61 24.23
N GLY A 65 0.26 -31.62 22.95
CA GLY A 65 -0.45 -32.69 22.27
C GLY A 65 0.46 -33.72 21.60
N ASN A 66 -0.11 -34.42 20.61
CA ASN A 66 0.69 -35.27 19.72
C ASN A 66 1.60 -34.40 18.83
N PRO A 67 2.62 -34.99 18.19
CA PRO A 67 3.48 -34.25 17.27
C PRO A 67 2.70 -33.43 16.24
N VAL A 68 3.13 -32.20 15.99
CA VAL A 68 2.58 -31.35 14.94
C VAL A 68 3.23 -31.72 13.61
N GLU A 69 2.44 -31.87 12.56
CA GLU A 69 2.95 -32.12 11.21
C GLU A 69 2.87 -30.85 10.38
N VAL A 70 3.97 -30.48 9.73
CA VAL A 70 4.04 -29.37 8.79
C VAL A 70 4.33 -29.97 7.42
N LYS A 71 3.33 -29.95 6.54
CA LYS A 71 3.42 -30.44 5.17
C LYS A 71 3.62 -29.26 4.22
N ARG A 72 4.51 -29.39 3.23
CA ARG A 72 4.72 -28.37 2.19
C ARG A 72 4.51 -28.93 0.81
N ASP A 73 3.92 -28.12 -0.05
CA ASP A 73 3.82 -28.40 -1.49
C ASP A 73 5.08 -27.96 -2.26
N ASP A 74 5.06 -28.17 -3.57
CA ASP A 74 6.13 -27.80 -4.51
C ASP A 74 6.43 -26.28 -4.58
N TYR A 75 5.60 -25.43 -3.96
CA TYR A 75 5.81 -23.97 -3.86
C TYR A 75 6.19 -23.55 -2.42
N GLY A 76 6.46 -24.52 -1.55
CA GLY A 76 6.89 -24.30 -0.17
C GLY A 76 5.78 -23.86 0.78
N VAL A 77 4.49 -24.03 0.42
CA VAL A 77 3.37 -23.55 1.21
C VAL A 77 3.08 -24.48 2.39
N PRO A 78 3.19 -24.03 3.66
CA PRO A 78 2.84 -24.85 4.82
C PRO A 78 1.35 -25.20 4.94
N GLN A 79 1.10 -26.44 5.33
CA GLN A 79 -0.15 -26.93 5.90
C GLN A 79 0.18 -27.55 7.27
N VAL A 80 -0.25 -26.90 8.35
CA VAL A 80 0.11 -27.26 9.74
C VAL A 80 -1.01 -28.06 10.40
N TYR A 81 -0.70 -29.23 10.96
CA TYR A 81 -1.67 -30.15 11.58
C TYR A 81 -1.39 -30.36 13.06
N ALA A 82 -2.34 -30.00 13.92
CA ALA A 82 -2.25 -30.15 15.38
C ALA A 82 -3.55 -30.68 16.00
N ASP A 83 -3.52 -30.97 17.31
CA ASP A 83 -4.69 -31.47 18.07
C ASP A 83 -5.22 -30.46 19.10
N ASN A 84 -4.57 -29.31 19.23
CA ASN A 84 -5.05 -28.19 20.04
C ASN A 84 -4.58 -26.85 19.47
N ASP A 85 -5.33 -25.78 19.79
CA ASP A 85 -5.07 -24.43 19.26
C ASP A 85 -3.68 -23.90 19.62
N SER A 86 -3.20 -24.18 20.84
CA SER A 86 -1.91 -23.65 21.31
C SER A 86 -0.73 -24.24 20.54
N ASP A 87 -0.72 -25.55 20.32
CA ASP A 87 0.31 -26.21 19.51
C ASP A 87 0.22 -25.75 18.04
N LEU A 88 -0.99 -25.52 17.52
CA LEU A 88 -1.21 -25.02 16.16
C LEU A 88 -0.58 -23.63 15.96
N PHE A 89 -0.88 -22.67 16.86
CA PHE A 89 -0.33 -21.32 16.77
C PHE A 89 1.16 -21.25 17.13
N MET A 90 1.64 -22.11 18.03
CA MET A 90 3.07 -22.24 18.30
C MET A 90 3.83 -22.74 17.07
N ALA A 91 3.31 -23.74 16.37
CA ALA A 91 3.89 -24.21 15.13
C ALA A 91 3.81 -23.15 14.00
N GLN A 92 2.70 -22.40 13.91
CA GLN A 92 2.59 -21.27 12.97
C GLN A 92 3.75 -20.27 13.18
N GLY A 93 3.98 -19.84 14.42
CA GLY A 93 5.04 -18.89 14.75
C GLY A 93 6.44 -19.42 14.43
N PHE A 94 6.69 -20.71 14.74
CA PHE A 94 7.96 -21.36 14.41
C PHE A 94 8.20 -21.40 12.89
N VAL A 95 7.19 -21.82 12.12
CA VAL A 95 7.26 -21.95 10.66
C VAL A 95 7.46 -20.61 9.97
N GLN A 96 6.68 -19.58 10.33
CA GLN A 96 6.82 -18.27 9.72
C GLN A 96 8.19 -17.64 10.04
N ALA A 97 8.71 -17.82 11.26
CA ALA A 97 10.05 -17.37 11.61
C ALA A 97 11.13 -18.10 10.78
N GLN A 98 10.96 -19.41 10.58
CA GLN A 98 11.85 -20.19 9.73
C GLN A 98 11.94 -19.64 8.30
N ASP A 99 10.81 -19.23 7.73
CA ASP A 99 10.75 -18.79 6.33
C ASP A 99 11.06 -17.30 6.14
N ARG A 100 10.72 -16.44 7.10
CA ARG A 100 10.68 -14.97 6.91
C ARG A 100 11.09 -14.12 8.13
N PHE A 101 11.89 -14.62 9.07
CA PHE A 101 12.16 -13.86 10.31
C PHE A 101 12.78 -12.46 10.09
N TRP A 102 13.66 -12.26 9.10
CA TRP A 102 14.19 -10.90 8.79
C TRP A 102 13.07 -9.89 8.52
N GLU A 103 12.09 -10.28 7.69
CA GLU A 103 10.90 -9.46 7.39
C GLU A 103 10.12 -9.15 8.68
N MET A 104 9.90 -10.16 9.52
CA MET A 104 9.21 -10.00 10.80
C MET A 104 9.94 -9.03 11.74
N ASP A 105 11.26 -9.15 11.83
CA ASP A 105 12.09 -8.35 12.73
C ASP A 105 12.10 -6.87 12.32
N VAL A 106 12.29 -6.60 11.04
CA VAL A 106 12.24 -5.24 10.49
C VAL A 106 10.87 -4.61 10.73
N ARG A 107 9.79 -5.37 10.50
CA ARG A 107 8.42 -4.90 10.72
C ARG A 107 8.16 -4.54 12.17
N ARG A 108 8.59 -5.35 13.15
CA ARG A 108 8.41 -5.00 14.57
C ARG A 108 9.17 -3.73 14.96
N HIS A 109 10.35 -3.50 14.36
CA HIS A 109 11.15 -2.29 14.63
C HIS A 109 10.44 -1.06 14.08
N MET A 110 9.94 -1.13 12.85
CA MET A 110 9.16 -0.06 12.27
C MET A 110 7.89 0.21 13.08
N THR A 111 7.05 -0.79 13.38
CA THR A 111 5.82 -0.57 14.18
C THR A 111 6.10 -0.07 15.60
N SER A 112 7.33 -0.21 16.08
CA SER A 112 7.78 0.27 17.39
C SER A 112 8.54 1.58 17.34
N GLY A 113 8.80 2.17 16.16
CA GLY A 113 9.70 3.31 15.99
C GLY A 113 11.08 3.02 16.57
N ARG A 114 11.73 1.97 16.03
CA ARG A 114 13.07 1.48 16.40
C ARG A 114 13.93 1.13 15.18
N LEU A 115 13.58 1.57 13.97
CA LEU A 115 14.38 1.32 12.76
C LEU A 115 15.81 1.86 12.88
N SER A 116 16.04 2.94 13.64
CA SER A 116 17.39 3.50 13.86
C SER A 116 18.28 2.58 14.69
N GLU A 117 17.72 1.61 15.41
CA GLU A 117 18.49 0.56 16.08
C GLU A 117 19.06 -0.46 15.08
N MET A 118 18.44 -0.60 13.91
CA MET A 118 18.92 -1.46 12.82
C MET A 118 19.78 -0.67 11.83
N PHE A 119 19.27 0.44 11.31
CA PHE A 119 19.84 1.14 10.15
C PHE A 119 20.49 2.49 10.49
N GLY A 120 20.58 2.82 11.78
CA GLY A 120 21.30 4.00 12.26
C GLY A 120 20.57 5.32 12.05
N LYS A 121 21.35 6.40 11.96
CA LYS A 121 20.88 7.79 12.09
C LYS A 121 19.84 8.23 11.06
N ASP A 122 19.83 7.63 9.87
CA ASP A 122 18.96 8.06 8.76
C ASP A 122 17.48 7.70 9.03
N GLN A 123 17.22 6.83 10.02
CA GLN A 123 15.87 6.42 10.43
C GLN A 123 15.36 7.14 11.68
N VAL A 124 16.13 8.06 12.28
CA VAL A 124 15.77 8.69 13.55
C VAL A 124 14.49 9.52 13.45
N GLU A 125 14.27 10.22 12.33
CA GLU A 125 13.07 11.03 12.14
C GLU A 125 11.82 10.16 11.92
N THR A 126 11.96 9.07 11.18
CA THR A 126 10.92 8.04 11.02
C THR A 126 10.53 7.47 12.39
N ASP A 127 11.52 7.07 13.19
CA ASP A 127 11.28 6.55 14.54
C ASP A 127 10.64 7.61 15.45
N ALA A 128 11.11 8.86 15.40
CA ALA A 128 10.54 9.94 16.18
C ALA A 128 9.06 10.18 15.84
N PHE A 129 8.70 10.13 14.55
CA PHE A 129 7.31 10.24 14.12
C PHE A 129 6.47 9.08 14.63
N LEU A 130 6.92 7.83 14.46
CA LEU A 130 6.18 6.65 14.92
C LEU A 130 6.05 6.58 16.45
N ARG A 131 7.07 7.05 17.19
CA ARG A 131 7.03 7.22 18.66
C ARG A 131 6.07 8.31 19.11
N THR A 132 5.86 9.33 18.29
CA THR A 132 4.86 10.39 18.51
C THR A 132 3.46 9.83 18.46
N LEU A 133 3.16 9.04 17.44
CA LEU A 133 1.90 8.33 17.34
C LEU A 133 1.74 7.26 18.43
N GLY A 134 2.84 6.61 18.82
CA GLY A 134 2.87 5.66 19.93
C GLY A 134 2.20 4.33 19.60
N TRP A 135 2.32 3.82 18.35
CA TRP A 135 1.66 2.59 17.90
C TRP A 135 1.91 1.40 18.84
N ARG A 136 3.17 1.11 19.17
CA ARG A 136 3.53 0.02 20.08
C ARG A 136 2.96 0.20 21.49
N ARG A 137 2.82 1.44 21.96
CA ARG A 137 2.20 1.77 23.26
C ARG A 137 0.69 1.48 23.22
N VAL A 138 0.00 1.88 22.15
CA VAL A 138 -1.43 1.59 21.99
C VAL A 138 -1.66 0.08 21.84
N ALA A 139 -0.86 -0.62 21.04
CA ALA A 139 -0.93 -2.08 20.92
C ALA A 139 -0.71 -2.80 22.26
N GLN A 140 0.18 -2.29 23.10
CA GLN A 140 0.36 -2.79 24.47
C GLN A 140 -0.92 -2.60 25.30
N GLN A 141 -1.53 -1.41 25.25
CA GLN A 141 -2.79 -1.13 25.94
C GLN A 141 -3.94 -2.03 25.45
N GLU A 142 -4.00 -2.32 24.15
CA GLU A 142 -4.96 -3.28 23.58
C GLU A 142 -4.76 -4.67 24.17
N TYR A 143 -3.53 -5.17 24.10
CA TYR A 143 -3.18 -6.46 24.65
C TYR A 143 -3.47 -6.54 26.15
N ASP A 144 -3.19 -5.50 26.91
CA ASP A 144 -3.40 -5.52 28.37
C ASP A 144 -4.87 -5.40 28.74
N THR A 145 -5.63 -4.53 28.08
CA THR A 145 -6.94 -4.07 28.56
C THR A 145 -8.14 -4.45 27.69
N LYS A 146 -7.94 -4.82 26.41
CA LYS A 146 -9.04 -5.04 25.46
C LYS A 146 -9.14 -6.46 24.95
N LEU A 147 -8.02 -7.10 24.60
CA LEU A 147 -8.04 -8.42 23.97
C LEU A 147 -8.57 -9.51 24.91
N SER A 148 -9.32 -10.46 24.35
CA SER A 148 -9.85 -11.58 25.12
C SER A 148 -8.74 -12.48 25.70
N PRO A 149 -8.97 -13.18 26.83
CA PRO A 149 -8.00 -14.14 27.35
C PRO A 149 -7.57 -15.20 26.33
N GLN A 150 -8.51 -15.62 25.46
CA GLN A 150 -8.25 -16.60 24.42
C GLN A 150 -7.27 -16.06 23.36
N THR A 151 -7.51 -14.84 22.87
CA THR A 151 -6.61 -14.16 21.92
C THR A 151 -5.21 -14.00 22.50
N LYS A 152 -5.09 -13.59 23.77
CA LYS A 152 -3.80 -13.49 24.46
C LYS A 152 -3.07 -14.84 24.48
N LYS A 153 -3.79 -15.93 24.77
CA LYS A 153 -3.23 -17.29 24.75
C LYS A 153 -2.67 -17.68 23.38
N TYR A 154 -3.37 -17.35 22.30
CA TYR A 154 -2.89 -17.63 20.94
C TYR A 154 -1.66 -16.80 20.56
N LEU A 155 -1.67 -15.50 20.88
CA LEU A 155 -0.51 -14.64 20.65
C LEU A 155 0.72 -15.09 21.45
N GLN A 156 0.52 -15.56 22.69
CA GLN A 156 1.58 -16.14 23.51
C GLN A 156 2.15 -17.43 22.91
N ALA A 157 1.28 -18.33 22.45
CA ALA A 157 1.70 -19.56 21.79
C ALA A 157 2.50 -19.26 20.51
N TYR A 158 2.00 -18.37 19.66
CA TYR A 158 2.70 -17.90 18.48
C TYR A 158 4.09 -17.33 18.80
N ALA A 159 4.16 -16.41 19.78
CA ALA A 159 5.43 -15.83 20.22
C ALA A 159 6.40 -16.89 20.78
N ALA A 160 5.90 -17.91 21.49
CA ALA A 160 6.72 -19.02 21.96
C ALA A 160 7.32 -19.81 20.79
N GLY A 161 6.55 -20.03 19.72
CA GLY A 161 7.01 -20.67 18.48
C GLY A 161 8.13 -19.89 17.79
N VAL A 162 7.93 -18.59 17.59
CA VAL A 162 8.96 -17.71 17.02
C VAL A 162 10.24 -17.75 17.86
N ASN A 163 10.11 -17.65 19.19
CA ASN A 163 11.26 -17.65 20.08
C ASN A 163 11.99 -18.99 20.15
N ALA A 164 11.28 -20.11 19.97
CA ALA A 164 11.89 -21.42 19.89
C ALA A 164 12.73 -21.58 18.60
N TYR A 165 12.30 -20.99 17.48
CA TYR A 165 13.13 -20.93 16.27
C TYR A 165 14.44 -20.15 16.49
N LEU A 166 14.38 -19.07 17.26
CA LEU A 166 15.54 -18.22 17.56
C LEU A 166 16.52 -18.83 18.58
N GLU A 167 16.09 -19.82 19.37
CA GLU A 167 16.91 -20.39 20.45
C GLU A 167 18.19 -21.03 19.90
N GLY A 168 19.34 -20.56 20.38
CA GLY A 168 20.66 -21.10 20.01
C GLY A 168 21.18 -20.69 18.63
N LYS A 169 20.45 -19.86 17.87
CA LYS A 169 20.90 -19.37 16.55
C LYS A 169 21.69 -18.07 16.64
N GLY A 170 22.76 -17.95 15.83
CA GLY A 170 23.40 -16.67 15.54
C GLY A 170 22.69 -15.93 14.38
N PRO A 171 22.96 -14.63 14.17
CA PRO A 171 22.28 -13.84 13.13
C PRO A 171 22.38 -14.44 11.72
N LYS A 172 23.56 -14.95 11.35
CA LYS A 172 23.81 -15.62 10.06
C LYS A 172 23.02 -16.93 9.85
N ASP A 173 22.60 -17.59 10.93
CA ASP A 173 21.82 -18.83 10.89
C ASP A 173 20.31 -18.55 10.77
N ILE A 174 19.94 -17.26 10.80
CA ILE A 174 18.57 -16.76 10.71
C ILE A 174 18.30 -16.18 9.32
N SER A 175 19.17 -15.29 8.81
CA SER A 175 19.04 -14.68 7.48
C SER A 175 20.36 -14.09 7.00
N VAL A 176 20.58 -14.04 5.67
CA VAL A 176 21.79 -13.46 5.07
C VAL A 176 21.85 -11.94 5.27
N GLU A 177 20.71 -11.28 5.40
CA GLU A 177 20.56 -9.84 5.63
C GLU A 177 21.18 -9.41 6.96
N TYR A 178 21.13 -10.25 8.00
CA TYR A 178 21.84 -9.97 9.25
C TYR A 178 23.35 -9.99 9.09
N ALA A 179 23.88 -10.89 8.25
CA ALA A 179 25.31 -10.89 7.96
C ALA A 179 25.73 -9.60 7.23
N ALA A 180 24.85 -9.06 6.36
CA ALA A 180 25.06 -7.75 5.74
C ALA A 180 24.99 -6.60 6.76
N LEU A 181 24.05 -6.67 7.71
CA LEU A 181 23.87 -5.69 8.77
C LEU A 181 25.06 -5.66 9.74
N ASP A 182 25.59 -6.83 10.13
CA ASP A 182 26.72 -7.00 11.04
C ASP A 182 28.02 -6.36 10.51
N PHE A 183 28.16 -6.19 9.19
CA PHE A 183 29.28 -5.43 8.60
C PHE A 183 29.22 -3.93 8.91
N VAL A 184 28.04 -3.40 9.26
CA VAL A 184 27.78 -1.97 9.42
C VAL A 184 27.43 -1.62 10.87
N HIS A 185 26.70 -2.50 11.57
CA HIS A 185 26.15 -2.27 12.91
C HIS A 185 26.18 -3.55 13.75
N ASP A 186 26.50 -3.44 15.06
CA ASP A 186 26.43 -4.55 16.01
C ASP A 186 24.97 -4.74 16.48
N TYR A 187 24.17 -5.45 15.68
CA TYR A 187 22.74 -5.66 15.92
C TYR A 187 22.48 -7.01 16.60
N LYS A 188 21.63 -7.00 17.64
CA LYS A 188 21.22 -8.22 18.36
C LYS A 188 19.73 -8.48 18.22
N VAL A 189 19.41 -9.66 17.68
CA VAL A 189 18.03 -10.14 17.58
C VAL A 189 17.41 -10.31 18.97
N GLU A 190 16.30 -9.60 19.21
CA GLU A 190 15.50 -9.70 20.44
C GLU A 190 14.43 -10.79 20.35
N LYS A 191 13.93 -11.25 21.50
CA LYS A 191 12.78 -12.17 21.58
C LYS A 191 11.52 -11.51 21.03
N TRP A 192 10.68 -12.29 20.35
CA TRP A 192 9.36 -11.88 19.90
C TRP A 192 8.37 -11.85 21.07
N THR A 193 7.52 -10.83 21.12
CA THR A 193 6.47 -10.67 22.12
C THR A 193 5.09 -10.69 21.48
N PRO A 194 4.02 -11.07 22.21
CA PRO A 194 2.64 -11.02 21.71
C PRO A 194 2.25 -9.67 21.09
N VAL A 195 2.79 -8.58 21.63
CA VAL A 195 2.42 -7.22 21.21
C VAL A 195 3.10 -6.81 19.91
N ASP A 196 4.20 -7.46 19.53
CA ASP A 196 4.84 -7.22 18.23
C ASP A 196 3.89 -7.67 17.09
N SER A 197 3.11 -8.73 17.32
CA SER A 197 2.04 -9.16 16.41
C SER A 197 0.85 -8.19 16.39
N VAL A 198 0.41 -7.68 17.55
CA VAL A 198 -0.71 -6.74 17.64
C VAL A 198 -0.38 -5.39 17.00
N ALA A 199 0.86 -4.92 17.13
CA ALA A 199 1.30 -3.64 16.59
C ALA A 199 1.22 -3.58 15.04
N TRP A 200 1.24 -4.73 14.37
CA TRP A 200 1.10 -4.81 12.91
C TRP A 200 -0.22 -4.22 12.39
N LEU A 201 -1.32 -4.39 13.15
CA LEU A 201 -2.62 -3.81 12.80
C LEU A 201 -2.59 -2.27 12.73
N LYS A 202 -1.67 -1.61 13.45
CA LYS A 202 -1.51 -0.15 13.41
C LYS A 202 -0.83 0.32 12.13
N ALA A 203 0.17 -0.42 11.67
CA ALA A 203 0.80 -0.20 10.38
C ALA A 203 -0.23 -0.34 9.24
N MET A 204 -1.01 -1.42 9.23
CA MET A 204 -2.08 -1.59 8.25
C MET A 204 -3.13 -0.48 8.33
N ALA A 205 -3.53 -0.10 9.54
CA ALA A 205 -4.50 0.97 9.73
C ALA A 205 -3.98 2.31 9.24
N TRP A 206 -2.68 2.57 9.38
CA TRP A 206 -2.06 3.80 8.90
C TRP A 206 -2.24 3.91 7.39
N ASP A 207 -1.80 2.92 6.63
CA ASP A 207 -1.87 2.94 5.16
C ASP A 207 -3.31 2.91 4.62
N LEU A 208 -4.29 2.50 5.44
CA LEU A 208 -5.70 2.39 5.07
C LEU A 208 -6.60 3.47 5.71
N ARG A 209 -6.03 4.56 6.21
CA ARG A 209 -6.73 5.65 6.91
C ARG A 209 -7.60 6.56 6.02
N GLY A 210 -7.51 6.41 4.70
CA GLY A 210 -8.40 7.08 3.73
C GLY A 210 -8.01 8.52 3.40
N ASN A 211 -8.68 9.49 4.01
CA ASN A 211 -8.80 10.87 3.51
C ASN A 211 -7.64 11.83 3.84
N MET A 212 -6.77 11.49 4.79
CA MET A 212 -5.80 12.46 5.34
C MET A 212 -4.91 13.10 4.27
N GLN A 213 -4.45 12.32 3.28
CA GLN A 213 -3.61 12.88 2.21
C GLN A 213 -4.39 13.85 1.33
N ASP A 214 -5.64 13.53 1.00
CA ASP A 214 -6.51 14.42 0.23
C ASP A 214 -6.92 15.67 1.01
N GLU A 215 -7.10 15.57 2.34
CA GLU A 215 -7.31 16.71 3.25
C GLU A 215 -6.11 17.68 3.22
N ILE A 216 -4.89 17.16 3.26
CA ILE A 216 -3.66 17.94 3.16
C ILE A 216 -3.54 18.55 1.77
N ASP A 217 -3.74 17.76 0.71
CA ASP A 217 -3.61 18.21 -0.67
C ASP A 217 -4.60 19.34 -1.00
N ARG A 218 -5.88 19.23 -0.59
CA ARG A 218 -6.87 20.32 -0.69
C ARG A 218 -6.41 21.60 0.00
N SER A 219 -5.81 21.46 1.19
CA SER A 219 -5.33 22.59 1.97
C SER A 219 -4.11 23.28 1.33
N LEU A 220 -3.21 22.50 0.73
CA LEU A 220 -2.05 23.00 -0.02
C LEU A 220 -2.47 23.70 -1.33
N MET A 221 -3.46 23.13 -2.03
CA MET A 221 -4.03 23.73 -3.25
C MET A 221 -4.60 25.13 -3.02
N ALA A 222 -5.11 25.43 -1.81
CA ALA A 222 -5.70 26.74 -1.49
C ALA A 222 -4.73 27.93 -1.59
N SER A 223 -3.42 27.67 -1.67
CA SER A 223 -2.41 28.70 -1.94
C SER A 223 -2.43 29.24 -3.38
N ARG A 224 -2.99 28.48 -4.33
CA ARG A 224 -2.98 28.82 -5.77
C ARG A 224 -4.33 28.72 -6.45
N LEU A 225 -5.18 27.84 -5.94
CA LEU A 225 -6.47 27.52 -6.54
C LEU A 225 -7.60 28.13 -5.71
N THR A 226 -8.59 28.66 -6.41
CA THR A 226 -9.84 29.09 -5.79
C THR A 226 -10.62 27.89 -5.23
N PRO A 227 -11.52 28.09 -4.26
CA PRO A 227 -12.38 27.01 -3.75
C PRO A 227 -13.18 26.29 -4.84
N LYS A 228 -13.61 27.01 -5.88
CA LYS A 228 -14.30 26.41 -7.04
C LYS A 228 -13.37 25.47 -7.81
N GLN A 229 -12.14 25.90 -8.09
CA GLN A 229 -11.16 25.08 -8.79
C GLN A 229 -10.80 23.82 -8.00
N ILE A 230 -10.61 23.92 -6.68
CA ILE A 230 -10.40 22.74 -5.83
C ILE A 230 -11.60 21.80 -5.92
N LYS A 231 -12.83 22.32 -5.83
CA LYS A 231 -14.05 21.52 -6.00
C LYS A 231 -14.16 20.85 -7.38
N ASP A 232 -13.63 21.46 -8.44
CA ASP A 232 -13.58 20.83 -9.76
C ASP A 232 -12.65 19.60 -9.79
N LEU A 233 -11.59 19.59 -8.96
CA LEU A 233 -10.62 18.49 -8.83
C LEU A 233 -11.08 17.36 -7.90
N TYR A 234 -12.12 17.59 -7.09
CA TYR A 234 -12.73 16.62 -6.17
C TYR A 234 -14.24 16.49 -6.45
N PRO A 235 -14.63 15.89 -7.59
CA PRO A 235 -16.04 15.68 -7.93
C PRO A 235 -16.74 14.76 -6.91
N PRO A 236 -18.08 14.85 -6.78
CA PRO A 236 -18.83 13.84 -6.03
C PRO A 236 -18.78 12.48 -6.76
N TYR A 237 -18.97 11.39 -6.01
CA TYR A 237 -19.08 10.04 -6.58
C TYR A 237 -20.20 9.95 -7.63
N PRO A 238 -19.94 9.38 -8.83
CA PRO A 238 -20.86 9.42 -9.97
C PRO A 238 -21.91 8.31 -9.90
N THR A 239 -22.86 8.40 -8.96
CA THR A 239 -23.90 7.37 -8.75
C THR A 239 -24.80 7.08 -9.97
N ALA A 240 -24.78 7.96 -10.98
CA ALA A 240 -25.52 7.76 -12.22
C ALA A 240 -24.86 6.76 -13.18
N THR A 241 -23.53 6.60 -13.11
CA THR A 241 -22.77 5.70 -14.00
C THR A 241 -22.12 4.56 -13.24
N HIS A 242 -21.78 4.75 -11.96
CA HIS A 242 -21.12 3.74 -11.14
C HIS A 242 -22.00 3.38 -9.94
N ARG A 243 -22.25 2.07 -9.79
CA ARG A 243 -23.10 1.51 -8.73
C ARG A 243 -22.34 1.45 -7.38
N PRO A 244 -22.96 1.88 -6.26
CA PRO A 244 -22.46 1.60 -4.91
C PRO A 244 -22.38 0.09 -4.59
N ILE A 245 -21.75 -0.30 -3.48
CA ILE A 245 -21.69 -1.71 -3.06
C ILE A 245 -23.08 -2.27 -2.73
N VAL A 246 -23.85 -1.52 -1.93
CA VAL A 246 -25.24 -1.87 -1.58
C VAL A 246 -26.22 -0.97 -2.35
N ASP A 247 -27.15 -1.60 -3.07
CA ASP A 247 -28.12 -0.90 -3.92
C ASP A 247 -29.29 -0.31 -3.12
N GLU A 248 -29.67 -1.04 -2.08
CA GLU A 248 -30.81 -0.83 -1.21
C GLU A 248 -30.35 -0.69 0.24
N GLY A 249 -31.22 -0.13 1.07
CA GLY A 249 -31.05 -0.12 2.52
C GLY A 249 -30.84 1.26 3.12
N SER A 250 -31.40 1.42 4.31
CA SER A 250 -31.36 2.67 5.09
C SER A 250 -31.40 2.38 6.58
N VAL A 251 -30.99 3.34 7.40
CA VAL A 251 -31.11 3.23 8.85
C VAL A 251 -32.57 3.48 9.23
N ASN A 252 -33.22 2.48 9.79
CA ASN A 252 -34.60 2.59 10.27
C ASN A 252 -34.66 3.61 11.42
N LYS A 253 -35.42 4.70 11.22
CA LYS A 253 -35.53 5.80 12.19
C LYS A 253 -36.00 5.35 13.58
N LEU A 254 -36.82 4.31 13.67
CA LEU A 254 -37.40 3.76 14.91
C LEU A 254 -36.46 2.76 15.61
N THR A 255 -35.97 1.76 14.87
CA THR A 255 -35.14 0.70 15.48
C THR A 255 -33.68 1.08 15.62
N LYS A 256 -33.24 2.16 14.94
CA LYS A 256 -31.84 2.60 14.87
C LYS A 256 -30.92 1.47 14.38
N LYS A 257 -31.41 0.63 13.47
CA LYS A 257 -30.67 -0.44 12.80
C LYS A 257 -30.71 -0.24 11.29
N TYR A 258 -29.66 -0.64 10.61
CA TYR A 258 -29.63 -0.73 9.16
C TYR A 258 -30.55 -1.85 8.68
N ASP A 259 -31.45 -1.52 7.76
CA ASP A 259 -32.36 -2.47 7.12
C ASP A 259 -31.99 -2.57 5.64
N PRO A 260 -31.42 -3.70 5.18
CA PRO A 260 -30.95 -3.88 3.80
C PRO A 260 -32.10 -3.95 2.78
N SER A 261 -33.34 -4.18 3.23
CA SER A 261 -34.51 -4.40 2.37
C SER A 261 -35.39 -3.17 2.16
N ARG A 262 -35.02 -2.04 2.76
CA ARG A 262 -35.87 -0.85 2.84
C ARG A 262 -35.53 0.18 1.78
N GLU A 263 -36.53 0.59 1.00
CA GLU A 263 -36.43 1.75 0.12
C GLU A 263 -36.47 3.08 0.91
N PRO A 264 -35.79 4.14 0.42
CA PRO A 264 -35.51 5.33 1.21
C PRO A 264 -36.72 6.27 1.33
N SER A 265 -36.83 6.95 2.47
CA SER A 265 -37.65 8.16 2.62
C SER A 265 -36.81 9.40 2.34
N THR A 266 -37.23 10.23 1.39
CA THR A 266 -36.57 11.49 1.01
C THR A 266 -36.73 12.58 2.08
N GLU A 267 -35.63 13.08 2.64
CA GLU A 267 -35.57 14.40 3.27
C GLU A 267 -34.23 15.08 2.92
N THR A 268 -34.33 16.27 2.32
CA THR A 268 -33.22 17.10 1.88
C THR A 268 -32.66 17.95 3.04
N GLY A 269 -31.36 17.81 3.33
CA GLY A 269 -30.63 18.70 4.23
C GLY A 269 -29.64 19.56 3.47
N ALA A 270 -29.80 20.88 3.52
CA ALA A 270 -28.87 21.86 2.95
C ALA A 270 -27.62 22.02 3.84
N GLY A 271 -26.43 22.01 3.23
CA GLY A 271 -25.15 22.29 3.87
C GLY A 271 -24.66 23.71 3.58
N SER A 272 -24.13 24.39 4.61
CA SER A 272 -23.43 25.66 4.51
C SER A 272 -21.95 25.46 4.86
N ALA A 273 -21.05 26.00 4.05
CA ALA A 273 -19.61 25.98 4.28
C ALA A 273 -19.17 27.05 5.28
N ILE A 274 -18.16 26.74 6.11
CA ILE A 274 -17.44 27.72 6.93
C ILE A 274 -16.04 27.88 6.35
N GLN A 275 -15.67 29.11 6.03
CA GLN A 275 -14.34 29.51 5.58
C GLN A 275 -13.65 30.32 6.69
N GLY A 276 -12.38 30.00 6.97
CA GLY A 276 -11.48 30.95 7.60
C GLY A 276 -10.52 30.36 8.63
N ALA A 277 -9.27 30.13 8.20
CA ALA A 277 -8.05 30.36 8.98
C ALA A 277 -6.82 29.99 8.11
N THR A 278 -6.31 30.89 7.26
CA THR A 278 -5.21 30.53 6.36
C THR A 278 -4.17 31.64 6.24
N GLN A 279 -3.02 31.38 6.86
CA GLN A 279 -1.67 31.66 6.34
C GLN A 279 -0.64 30.91 7.20
N GLY A 280 -0.81 30.88 8.54
CA GLY A 280 0.06 30.12 9.45
C GLY A 280 -0.12 28.59 9.42
N ALA A 281 -1.33 28.11 9.10
CA ALA A 281 -1.65 26.68 9.03
C ALA A 281 -1.06 25.98 7.80
N GLN A 282 -0.91 26.69 6.68
CA GLN A 282 -0.42 26.11 5.42
C GLN A 282 1.04 25.67 5.51
N ALA A 283 1.88 26.47 6.16
CA ALA A 283 3.29 26.11 6.38
C ALA A 283 3.43 24.86 7.26
N GLN A 284 2.54 24.66 8.24
CA GLN A 284 2.54 23.46 9.09
C GLN A 284 2.04 22.23 8.33
N LEU A 285 1.04 22.39 7.46
CA LEU A 285 0.52 21.29 6.63
C LEU A 285 1.50 20.84 5.54
N ALA A 286 2.25 21.77 4.93
CA ALA A 286 3.32 21.42 3.99
C ALA A 286 4.41 20.58 4.66
N ARG A 287 4.82 20.97 5.87
CA ARG A 287 5.78 20.20 6.67
C ARG A 287 5.24 18.84 7.09
N LEU A 288 3.96 18.77 7.47
CA LEU A 288 3.32 17.50 7.78
C LEU A 288 3.33 16.59 6.55
N SER A 289 3.01 17.08 5.36
CA SER A 289 3.13 16.31 4.11
C SER A 289 4.53 15.75 3.93
N ASP A 290 5.57 16.58 4.06
CA ASP A 290 6.98 16.14 3.92
C ASP A 290 7.36 15.05 4.93
N SER A 291 6.84 15.11 6.16
CA SER A 291 7.09 14.08 7.17
C SER A 291 6.30 12.80 6.91
N LEU A 292 5.06 12.90 6.38
CA LEU A 292 4.25 11.75 5.99
C LEU A 292 4.90 10.98 4.82
N ASP A 293 5.46 11.70 3.85
CA ASP A 293 6.14 11.12 2.68
C ASP A 293 7.41 10.34 3.08
N LYS A 294 8.02 10.66 4.23
CA LYS A 294 9.22 9.96 4.75
C LYS A 294 8.90 8.67 5.52
N ILE A 295 7.64 8.44 5.88
CA ILE A 295 7.25 7.22 6.61
C ILE A 295 7.17 6.09 5.59
N PRO A 296 7.93 4.99 5.76
CA PRO A 296 7.83 3.85 4.87
C PRO A 296 6.39 3.34 4.84
N ALA A 297 5.76 3.43 3.66
CA ALA A 297 4.43 2.90 3.47
C ALA A 297 4.52 1.42 3.10
N LEU A 298 3.91 0.56 3.90
CA LEU A 298 4.01 -0.89 3.76
C LEU A 298 3.05 -1.46 2.74
N LEU A 299 1.91 -0.82 2.58
CA LEU A 299 0.90 -1.21 1.60
C LEU A 299 1.03 -0.38 0.31
N GLY A 300 1.89 0.64 0.30
CA GLY A 300 2.18 1.54 -0.82
C GLY A 300 1.94 3.02 -0.48
N PRO A 301 2.30 3.96 -1.36
CA PRO A 301 2.08 5.38 -1.13
C PRO A 301 0.59 5.69 -0.89
N ASN A 302 0.31 6.58 0.06
CA ASN A 302 -1.07 7.00 0.37
C ASN A 302 -1.63 7.85 -0.79
N GLY A 303 -2.82 7.51 -1.29
CA GLY A 303 -3.47 8.23 -2.39
C GLY A 303 -4.46 7.34 -3.16
N SER A 304 -4.98 7.83 -4.29
CA SER A 304 -6.00 7.17 -5.13
C SER A 304 -5.59 5.80 -5.70
N GLY A 305 -4.30 5.44 -5.63
CA GLY A 305 -3.72 4.26 -6.27
C GLY A 305 -3.86 2.94 -5.49
N ILE A 306 -3.86 2.94 -4.15
CA ILE A 306 -4.06 1.70 -3.38
C ILE A 306 -5.53 1.27 -3.51
N GLY A 307 -5.74 0.02 -3.92
CA GLY A 307 -7.07 -0.51 -4.13
C GLY A 307 -7.15 -1.98 -3.80
N SER A 308 -8.26 -2.61 -4.10
CA SER A 308 -8.46 -4.05 -4.07
C SER A 308 -9.68 -4.35 -4.92
N ASN A 309 -9.80 -5.52 -5.54
CA ASN A 309 -11.13 -6.02 -5.93
C ASN A 309 -11.52 -7.21 -5.05
N SER A 310 -12.82 -7.34 -4.82
CA SER A 310 -13.41 -8.53 -4.23
C SER A 310 -14.85 -8.65 -4.71
N TRP A 311 -15.22 -9.79 -5.26
CA TRP A 311 -16.59 -10.04 -5.68
C TRP A 311 -17.00 -11.48 -5.45
N VAL A 312 -18.30 -11.67 -5.24
CA VAL A 312 -18.91 -12.99 -5.04
C VAL A 312 -20.11 -13.13 -5.96
N VAL A 313 -20.23 -14.29 -6.59
CA VAL A 313 -21.35 -14.64 -7.47
C VAL A 313 -22.10 -15.82 -6.86
N SER A 314 -23.41 -15.69 -6.66
CA SER A 314 -24.26 -16.73 -6.07
C SER A 314 -24.35 -17.98 -6.95
N GLY A 315 -24.66 -19.12 -6.33
CA GLY A 315 -24.88 -20.40 -7.03
C GLY A 315 -25.89 -20.35 -8.18
N LYS A 316 -26.81 -19.37 -8.18
CA LYS A 316 -27.75 -19.10 -9.28
C LYS A 316 -27.03 -18.81 -10.59
N TYR A 317 -25.86 -18.19 -10.57
CA TYR A 317 -25.14 -17.76 -11.77
C TYR A 317 -23.81 -18.47 -11.99
N THR A 318 -23.45 -19.45 -11.14
CA THR A 318 -22.20 -20.18 -11.30
C THR A 318 -22.40 -21.53 -11.98
N THR A 319 -21.33 -22.07 -12.58
CA THR A 319 -21.33 -23.42 -13.17
C THR A 319 -21.36 -24.52 -12.11
N THR A 320 -20.95 -24.21 -10.88
CA THR A 320 -20.86 -25.16 -9.76
C THR A 320 -22.19 -25.32 -9.00
N GLY A 321 -23.13 -24.39 -9.19
CA GLY A 321 -24.36 -24.31 -8.40
C GLY A 321 -24.15 -23.78 -6.97
N MET A 322 -22.92 -23.42 -6.59
CA MET A 322 -22.54 -22.82 -5.30
C MET A 322 -21.80 -21.51 -5.54
N PRO A 323 -21.67 -20.64 -4.53
CA PRO A 323 -20.95 -19.38 -4.68
C PRO A 323 -19.49 -19.55 -5.17
N LEU A 324 -19.05 -18.57 -5.95
CA LEU A 324 -17.64 -18.34 -6.28
C LEU A 324 -17.24 -16.96 -5.74
N LEU A 325 -16.15 -16.89 -4.99
CA LEU A 325 -15.65 -15.64 -4.39
C LEU A 325 -14.24 -15.36 -4.89
N ALA A 326 -14.00 -14.19 -5.48
CA ALA A 326 -12.67 -13.74 -5.87
C ALA A 326 -12.23 -12.54 -5.03
N ASN A 327 -10.93 -12.46 -4.74
CA ASN A 327 -10.31 -11.32 -4.07
C ASN A 327 -8.87 -11.13 -4.53
N ASP A 328 -8.45 -9.88 -4.73
CA ASP A 328 -7.10 -9.49 -5.12
C ASP A 328 -6.73 -8.09 -4.60
N PRO A 329 -6.19 -7.96 -3.38
CA PRO A 329 -5.75 -6.66 -2.85
C PRO A 329 -4.62 -6.02 -3.66
N HIS A 330 -4.75 -4.74 -4.03
CA HIS A 330 -3.78 -3.99 -4.84
C HIS A 330 -2.86 -3.13 -3.96
N LEU A 331 -1.62 -3.58 -3.80
CA LEU A 331 -0.66 -3.01 -2.87
C LEU A 331 0.69 -2.77 -3.57
N ALA A 332 1.59 -2.02 -2.94
CA ALA A 332 2.93 -1.82 -3.46
C ALA A 332 3.67 -3.15 -3.65
N PRO A 333 4.34 -3.35 -4.81
CA PRO A 333 5.11 -4.54 -5.05
C PRO A 333 6.37 -4.59 -4.17
N MET A 334 6.58 -5.72 -3.50
CA MET A 334 7.73 -5.91 -2.62
C MET A 334 8.22 -7.35 -2.60
N MET A 335 9.44 -7.53 -2.10
CA MET A 335 10.10 -8.82 -1.99
C MET A 335 10.73 -9.04 -0.60
N PRO A 336 10.33 -10.09 0.14
CA PRO A 336 9.22 -10.99 -0.15
C PRO A 336 7.87 -10.25 -0.22
N SER A 337 6.87 -10.87 -0.86
CA SER A 337 5.50 -10.34 -0.91
C SER A 337 4.95 -10.14 0.51
N LEU A 338 4.13 -9.11 0.69
CA LEU A 338 3.43 -8.84 1.95
C LEU A 338 2.71 -10.07 2.51
N TRP A 339 2.01 -10.80 1.64
CA TRP A 339 1.24 -11.98 2.00
C TRP A 339 2.10 -13.23 2.14
N TYR A 340 1.74 -14.08 3.10
CA TYR A 340 2.27 -15.42 3.32
C TYR A 340 1.11 -16.43 3.32
N GLN A 341 1.11 -17.38 2.38
CA GLN A 341 0.06 -18.39 2.26
C GLN A 341 0.31 -19.56 3.22
N MET A 342 -0.73 -20.04 3.90
CA MET A 342 -0.66 -21.19 4.81
C MET A 342 -2.04 -21.79 5.11
N GLY A 343 -2.07 -23.08 5.47
CA GLY A 343 -3.21 -23.68 6.18
C GLY A 343 -2.90 -24.10 7.61
N LEU A 344 -3.91 -23.97 8.46
CA LEU A 344 -3.94 -24.28 9.89
C LEU A 344 -5.07 -25.27 10.15
N HIS A 345 -4.71 -26.52 10.39
CA HIS A 345 -5.63 -27.64 10.49
C HIS A 345 -5.57 -28.28 11.87
N CYS A 346 -6.69 -28.24 12.57
CA CYS A 346 -6.97 -29.20 13.61
C CYS A 346 -7.30 -30.54 12.94
N ARG A 347 -6.61 -31.62 13.33
CA ARG A 347 -6.92 -32.96 12.79
C ARG A 347 -8.39 -33.33 13.01
N THR A 348 -9.00 -32.79 14.05
CA THR A 348 -10.44 -32.81 14.27
C THR A 348 -10.87 -31.50 14.91
N VAL A 349 -11.79 -30.79 14.24
CA VAL A 349 -12.40 -29.58 14.81
C VAL A 349 -13.23 -29.97 16.04
N SER A 350 -12.86 -29.45 17.19
CA SER A 350 -13.38 -29.81 18.50
C SER A 350 -13.30 -28.61 19.46
N ALA A 351 -13.70 -28.80 20.73
CA ALA A 351 -13.59 -27.75 21.73
C ALA A 351 -12.13 -27.42 22.12
N SER A 352 -11.19 -28.35 21.94
CA SER A 352 -9.76 -28.14 22.24
C SER A 352 -8.96 -27.63 21.03
N CYS A 353 -9.49 -27.81 19.83
CA CYS A 353 -8.87 -27.40 18.57
C CYS A 353 -9.94 -26.91 17.58
N GLY A 354 -10.08 -25.60 17.41
CA GLY A 354 -11.22 -24.98 16.75
C GLY A 354 -11.01 -24.53 15.30
N TYR A 355 -9.87 -24.84 14.68
CA TYR A 355 -9.46 -24.26 13.39
C TYR A 355 -9.32 -25.32 12.30
N ASP A 356 -9.89 -25.05 11.13
CA ASP A 356 -9.58 -25.74 9.88
C ASP A 356 -9.66 -24.70 8.76
N VAL A 357 -8.60 -23.90 8.65
CA VAL A 357 -8.59 -22.63 7.91
C VAL A 357 -7.35 -22.53 7.04
N ALA A 358 -7.50 -22.01 5.82
CA ALA A 358 -6.39 -21.76 4.93
C ALA A 358 -6.53 -20.40 4.24
N GLY A 359 -5.40 -19.78 3.96
CA GLY A 359 -5.35 -18.53 3.20
C GLY A 359 -4.11 -17.71 3.44
N TYR A 360 -4.26 -16.43 3.13
CA TYR A 360 -3.21 -15.44 3.21
C TYR A 360 -3.14 -14.88 4.62
N THR A 361 -1.95 -14.95 5.17
CA THR A 361 -1.56 -14.49 6.50
C THR A 361 -0.48 -13.41 6.37
N PHE A 362 -0.11 -12.77 7.48
CA PHE A 362 1.12 -11.99 7.57
C PHE A 362 2.13 -12.75 8.41
N SER A 363 3.38 -12.78 7.96
CA SER A 363 4.50 -13.20 8.80
C SER A 363 4.60 -12.25 10.01
N GLY A 364 4.59 -12.81 11.22
CA GLY A 364 4.54 -12.04 12.46
C GLY A 364 3.15 -11.84 13.06
N MET A 365 2.06 -12.23 12.38
CA MET A 365 0.69 -12.11 12.89
C MET A 365 -0.05 -13.46 12.77
N PRO A 366 -0.48 -14.08 13.89
CA PRO A 366 -1.17 -15.37 13.86
C PRO A 366 -2.57 -15.29 13.23
N GLY A 367 -3.06 -16.42 12.73
CA GLY A 367 -4.35 -16.56 12.06
C GLY A 367 -4.30 -16.28 10.55
N VAL A 368 -5.44 -16.46 9.89
CA VAL A 368 -5.64 -16.18 8.46
C VAL A 368 -6.39 -14.86 8.29
N ILE A 369 -5.90 -14.02 7.37
CA ILE A 369 -6.48 -12.69 7.14
C ILE A 369 -7.49 -12.78 6.01
N ILE A 370 -7.12 -13.36 4.86
CA ILE A 370 -8.01 -13.56 3.71
C ILE A 370 -7.99 -15.04 3.34
N GLY A 371 -9.16 -15.66 3.18
CA GLY A 371 -9.22 -17.04 2.73
C GLY A 371 -10.55 -17.72 3.00
N HIS A 372 -10.48 -18.95 3.50
CA HIS A 372 -11.65 -19.74 3.84
C HIS A 372 -11.33 -20.74 4.94
N ASN A 373 -12.37 -21.16 5.64
CA ASN A 373 -12.35 -22.35 6.48
C ASN A 373 -13.23 -23.43 5.85
N GLN A 374 -13.55 -24.49 6.60
CA GLN A 374 -14.39 -25.58 6.13
C GLN A 374 -15.86 -25.19 5.87
N ASP A 375 -16.32 -24.04 6.35
CA ASP A 375 -17.72 -23.61 6.31
C ASP A 375 -17.95 -22.37 5.42
N VAL A 376 -17.03 -21.40 5.46
CA VAL A 376 -17.20 -20.06 4.86
C VAL A 376 -15.92 -19.55 4.20
N SER A 377 -16.04 -18.59 3.28
CA SER A 377 -14.95 -17.84 2.67
C SER A 377 -15.19 -16.34 2.78
N TRP A 378 -14.11 -15.58 2.92
CA TRP A 378 -14.15 -14.12 3.02
C TRP A 378 -12.97 -13.47 2.30
N GLY A 379 -13.18 -12.22 1.90
CA GLY A 379 -12.15 -11.36 1.33
C GLY A 379 -12.35 -9.91 1.74
N PHE A 380 -11.37 -9.07 1.45
CA PHE A 380 -11.37 -7.67 1.85
C PHE A 380 -11.13 -6.73 0.68
N THR A 381 -11.75 -5.55 0.75
CA THR A 381 -11.28 -4.36 0.04
C THR A 381 -11.26 -3.16 0.99
N ASN A 382 -10.47 -2.14 0.70
CA ASN A 382 -10.49 -0.93 1.53
C ASN A 382 -11.86 -0.22 1.45
N LEU A 383 -12.44 0.10 2.61
CA LEU A 383 -13.70 0.88 2.71
C LEU A 383 -13.44 2.36 2.39
N GLY A 384 -12.22 2.85 2.65
CA GLY A 384 -11.90 4.27 2.51
C GLY A 384 -12.59 5.14 3.57
N ALA A 385 -12.97 4.55 4.71
CA ALA A 385 -13.64 5.27 5.78
C ALA A 385 -12.75 6.41 6.29
N ASP A 386 -13.34 7.58 6.45
CA ASP A 386 -12.71 8.73 7.05
C ASP A 386 -12.68 8.54 8.57
N VAL A 387 -11.56 8.00 9.05
CA VAL A 387 -11.28 7.62 10.45
C VAL A 387 -10.25 8.51 11.13
N THR A 388 -9.82 9.57 10.45
CA THR A 388 -8.82 10.54 10.90
C THR A 388 -9.34 11.96 10.78
N ASP A 389 -8.91 12.86 11.64
CA ASP A 389 -9.06 14.30 11.42
C ASP A 389 -7.81 15.04 11.89
N LEU A 390 -7.40 16.03 11.11
CA LEU A 390 -6.38 16.98 11.52
C LEU A 390 -7.04 18.13 12.29
N TYR A 391 -6.53 18.43 13.48
CA TYR A 391 -6.96 19.57 14.28
C TYR A 391 -5.86 20.63 14.31
N LEU A 392 -6.21 21.86 13.94
CA LEU A 392 -5.35 23.02 14.07
C LEU A 392 -5.46 23.56 15.50
N GLU A 393 -4.40 23.39 16.30
CA GLU A 393 -4.34 23.77 17.70
C GLU A 393 -3.70 25.14 17.89
N LYS A 394 -4.25 25.98 18.78
CA LYS A 394 -3.63 27.25 19.18
C LYS A 394 -2.77 27.01 20.42
N ILE A 395 -1.46 27.05 20.25
CA ILE A 395 -0.51 26.86 21.35
C ILE A 395 -0.25 28.20 22.03
N ALA A 396 -0.29 28.19 23.36
CA ALA A 396 -0.04 29.35 24.20
C ALA A 396 1.25 29.16 25.03
N PRO A 397 1.85 30.27 25.52
CA PRO A 397 3.04 30.20 26.36
C PRO A 397 2.85 29.32 27.60
N GLY A 398 3.93 28.67 28.06
CA GLY A 398 3.91 27.85 29.27
C GLY A 398 3.43 26.40 29.07
N GLY A 399 3.38 25.90 27.83
CA GLY A 399 3.04 24.50 27.55
C GLY A 399 1.54 24.22 27.62
N THR A 400 0.72 25.19 27.23
CA THR A 400 -0.74 25.08 27.18
C THR A 400 -1.26 25.22 25.74
N TYR A 401 -2.49 24.80 25.50
CA TYR A 401 -3.25 25.05 24.28
C TYR A 401 -4.61 25.64 24.61
N LEU A 402 -5.19 26.40 23.67
CA LEU A 402 -6.50 27.02 23.85
C LEU A 402 -7.62 26.04 23.50
N LEU A 403 -8.62 25.89 24.39
CA LEU A 403 -9.86 25.17 24.15
C LEU A 403 -11.03 25.95 24.77
N ASP A 404 -12.00 26.37 23.95
CA ASP A 404 -13.17 27.16 24.36
C ASP A 404 -12.80 28.39 25.19
N ASN A 405 -11.79 29.14 24.72
CA ASN A 405 -11.20 30.31 25.38
C ASN A 405 -10.53 30.03 26.74
N GLN A 406 -10.29 28.76 27.09
CA GLN A 406 -9.54 28.35 28.28
C GLN A 406 -8.19 27.77 27.90
N GLN A 407 -7.13 28.12 28.62
CA GLN A 407 -5.85 27.45 28.48
C GLN A 407 -5.90 26.08 29.17
N LYS A 408 -5.54 25.03 28.46
CA LYS A 408 -5.43 23.65 28.95
C LYS A 408 -3.98 23.20 28.86
N PRO A 409 -3.45 22.48 29.86
CA PRO A 409 -2.08 21.98 29.79
C PRO A 409 -1.92 20.95 28.68
N LEU A 410 -0.78 20.97 27.98
CA LEU A 410 -0.35 19.89 27.12
C LEU A 410 0.05 18.68 27.96
N VAL A 411 -0.31 17.48 27.51
CA VAL A 411 0.27 16.25 28.05
C VAL A 411 1.63 16.06 27.38
N THR A 412 2.67 15.82 28.17
CA THR A 412 4.03 15.61 27.64
C THR A 412 4.62 14.30 28.11
N ARG A 413 5.41 13.66 27.24
CA ARG A 413 6.25 12.51 27.60
C ARG A 413 7.59 12.60 26.91
N GLU A 414 8.63 12.07 27.55
CA GLU A 414 9.94 11.88 26.93
C GLU A 414 10.04 10.47 26.35
N GLU A 415 10.57 10.36 25.14
CA GLU A 415 10.91 9.09 24.48
C GLU A 415 12.40 9.09 24.15
N VAL A 416 13.08 7.96 24.34
CA VAL A 416 14.49 7.78 24.03
C VAL A 416 14.63 6.89 22.80
N ILE A 417 15.15 7.45 21.72
CA ILE A 417 15.44 6.77 20.46
C ILE A 417 16.89 6.29 20.48
N LYS A 418 17.09 4.98 20.45
CA LYS A 418 18.42 4.37 20.36
C LYS A 418 18.88 4.36 18.90
N VAL A 419 20.16 4.66 18.66
CA VAL A 419 20.70 4.81 17.31
C VAL A 419 21.94 3.95 17.13
N ALA A 420 21.94 3.06 16.15
CA ALA A 420 23.09 2.23 15.83
C ALA A 420 24.30 3.10 15.47
N GLY A 421 25.46 2.82 16.08
CA GLY A 421 26.70 3.55 15.85
C GLY A 421 26.73 5.00 16.35
N SER A 422 25.73 5.45 17.11
CA SER A 422 25.65 6.82 17.64
C SER A 422 25.06 6.87 19.05
N LYS A 423 25.01 8.05 19.66
CA LYS A 423 24.31 8.27 20.93
C LYS A 423 22.80 8.29 20.70
N SER A 424 22.04 7.83 21.70
CA SER A 424 20.58 7.94 21.68
C SER A 424 20.13 9.41 21.58
N LYS A 425 19.01 9.66 20.87
CA LYS A 425 18.32 10.96 20.78
C LYS A 425 17.10 10.92 21.70
N THR A 426 16.93 11.92 22.54
CA THR A 426 15.70 12.09 23.33
C THR A 426 14.75 13.02 22.58
N ILE A 427 13.48 12.65 22.52
CA ILE A 427 12.42 13.51 21.98
C ILE A 427 11.37 13.77 23.05
N THR A 428 10.71 14.92 22.96
CA THR A 428 9.50 15.22 23.75
C THR A 428 8.29 15.08 22.84
N VAL A 429 7.34 14.22 23.24
CA VAL A 429 6.03 14.14 22.59
C VAL A 429 5.04 14.99 23.37
N ARG A 430 4.29 15.84 22.67
CA ARG A 430 3.23 16.69 23.22
C ARG A 430 1.88 16.27 22.64
N GLU A 431 0.84 16.30 23.46
CA GLU A 431 -0.52 15.90 23.07
C GLU A 431 -1.57 16.90 23.60
N THR A 432 -2.64 17.10 22.83
CA THR A 432 -3.87 17.80 23.24
C THR A 432 -5.00 16.80 23.48
N ASN A 433 -6.22 17.28 23.77
CA ASN A 433 -7.41 16.42 23.81
C ASN A 433 -7.79 15.81 22.43
N ASN A 434 -7.17 16.30 21.35
CA ASN A 434 -7.40 15.79 20.00
C ASN A 434 -6.32 14.80 19.55
N GLY A 435 -5.24 14.62 20.31
CA GLY A 435 -4.20 13.63 20.03
C GLY A 435 -2.79 14.22 20.02
N PRO A 436 -1.79 13.45 19.53
CA PRO A 436 -0.41 13.92 19.47
C PRO A 436 -0.22 15.05 18.46
N LEU A 437 0.65 16.00 18.81
CA LEU A 437 1.09 17.09 17.92
C LEU A 437 2.08 16.54 16.89
N VAL A 438 1.59 16.19 15.70
CA VAL A 438 2.39 15.61 14.61
C VAL A 438 3.28 16.65 13.92
N SER A 439 2.94 17.94 14.01
CA SER A 439 3.78 19.03 13.51
C SER A 439 5.08 19.23 14.28
N ASP A 440 5.26 18.58 15.44
CA ASP A 440 6.48 18.72 16.26
C ASP A 440 7.68 17.90 15.74
N ARG A 441 7.55 17.20 14.61
CA ARG A 441 8.53 16.22 14.08
C ARG A 441 9.36 16.77 12.91
N ASP A 442 9.83 18.01 13.05
CA ASP A 442 10.74 18.67 12.10
C ASP A 442 12.01 19.15 12.81
N ASP A 443 13.17 18.78 12.27
CA ASP A 443 14.53 19.10 12.71
C ASP A 443 14.87 20.62 12.69
N GLU A 444 14.10 21.45 11.99
CA GLU A 444 14.33 22.92 11.98
C GLU A 444 13.87 23.61 13.27
N LEU A 445 12.98 23.03 14.07
CA LEU A 445 12.58 23.65 15.34
C LEU A 445 13.64 23.50 16.44
N GLU A 446 14.57 22.55 16.30
CA GLU A 446 15.73 22.43 17.20
C GLU A 446 16.81 23.50 16.89
N LYS A 447 16.86 24.04 15.65
CA LYS A 447 17.92 24.96 15.20
C LYS A 447 17.48 26.41 14.96
N VAL A 448 16.23 26.67 14.59
CA VAL A 448 15.72 28.04 14.33
C VAL A 448 15.48 28.82 15.63
N GLY A 449 15.45 28.15 16.79
CA GLY A 449 15.46 28.80 18.09
C GLY A 449 16.70 29.66 18.41
N LYS A 450 17.75 29.65 17.56
CA LYS A 450 19.01 30.37 17.87
C LYS A 450 19.43 31.49 16.91
N LYS A 451 18.98 31.59 15.64
CA LYS A 451 19.62 32.51 14.66
C LYS A 451 18.72 33.06 13.53
N ALA A 452 17.64 33.76 13.86
CA ALA A 452 16.98 34.63 12.87
C ALA A 452 16.78 36.03 13.47
N PRO A 453 17.34 37.11 12.87
CA PRO A 453 17.11 38.48 13.31
C PRO A 453 15.72 38.92 12.83
N VAL A 454 14.90 39.48 13.72
CA VAL A 454 13.63 40.11 13.33
C VAL A 454 13.68 41.55 13.79
N ALA A 455 13.67 42.46 12.81
CA ALA A 455 13.36 43.85 13.07
C ALA A 455 11.84 43.99 13.26
N THR A 456 11.48 44.81 14.25
CA THR A 456 10.15 45.37 14.54
C THR A 456 9.06 44.37 14.94
N SER A 457 8.94 44.21 16.26
CA SER A 457 7.70 43.92 17.02
C SER A 457 6.79 42.83 16.46
N ALA A 458 7.23 41.58 16.56
CA ALA A 458 6.36 40.41 16.66
C ALA A 458 6.58 39.73 18.03
N PRO A 459 5.57 39.11 18.64
CA PRO A 459 5.70 38.45 19.93
C PRO A 459 6.66 37.24 19.89
N ASP A 460 7.10 36.83 21.08
CA ASP A 460 8.18 35.87 21.30
C ASP A 460 7.82 34.44 20.85
N ARG A 461 8.85 33.68 20.48
CA ARG A 461 8.80 32.47 19.64
C ARG A 461 8.36 31.20 20.38
N GLY A 462 7.20 31.26 21.05
CA GLY A 462 6.48 30.14 21.66
C GLY A 462 4.96 30.15 21.38
N GLU A 463 4.51 31.04 20.50
CA GLU A 463 3.11 31.35 20.21
C GLU A 463 2.80 31.01 18.73
N GLY A 464 1.86 30.09 18.48
CA GLY A 464 1.59 29.64 17.11
C GLY A 464 0.57 28.52 16.99
N TYR A 465 0.29 28.13 15.74
CA TYR A 465 -0.55 26.98 15.43
C TYR A 465 0.29 25.69 15.38
N ALA A 466 -0.26 24.59 15.89
CA ALA A 466 0.25 23.23 15.73
C ALA A 466 -0.82 22.33 15.09
N VAL A 467 -0.42 21.18 14.54
CA VAL A 467 -1.36 20.20 13.99
C VAL A 467 -1.38 18.97 14.89
N ALA A 468 -2.55 18.68 15.46
CA ALA A 468 -2.82 17.45 16.18
C ALA A 468 -3.49 16.43 15.25
N LEU A 469 -3.10 15.16 15.39
CA LEU A 469 -3.78 14.06 14.71
C LEU A 469 -4.76 13.35 15.64
N LYS A 470 -6.04 13.39 15.30
CA LYS A 470 -7.05 12.51 15.91
C LYS A 470 -7.29 11.31 15.02
N TRP A 471 -7.09 10.11 15.55
CA TRP A 471 -7.19 8.89 14.77
C TRP A 471 -7.72 7.74 15.61
N THR A 472 -8.72 7.03 15.09
CA THR A 472 -9.39 5.94 15.81
C THR A 472 -8.45 4.77 16.13
N ALA A 473 -7.40 4.54 15.35
CA ALA A 473 -6.43 3.49 15.65
C ALA A 473 -5.48 3.84 16.82
N LEU A 474 -5.47 5.08 17.30
CA LEU A 474 -4.78 5.47 18.53
C LEU A 474 -5.63 5.20 19.80
N GLU A 475 -6.88 4.78 19.63
CA GLU A 475 -7.72 4.27 20.71
C GLU A 475 -7.59 2.74 20.80
N PRO A 476 -7.37 2.16 22.00
CA PRO A 476 -7.28 0.70 22.14
C PRO A 476 -8.57 -0.02 21.74
N GLY A 477 -8.47 -0.94 20.79
CA GLY A 477 -9.58 -1.73 20.22
C GLY A 477 -9.42 -3.25 20.32
N ARG A 478 -10.25 -3.96 19.54
CA ARG A 478 -10.41 -5.43 19.58
C ARG A 478 -10.14 -6.15 18.25
N SER A 479 -9.59 -5.48 17.24
CA SER A 479 -9.40 -6.06 15.89
C SER A 479 -8.69 -7.42 15.85
N MET A 480 -7.74 -7.69 16.76
CA MET A 480 -7.08 -9.00 16.82
C MET A 480 -8.02 -10.14 17.26
N ASP A 481 -9.04 -9.86 18.08
CA ASP A 481 -10.07 -10.84 18.43
C ASP A 481 -10.87 -11.23 17.17
N ALA A 482 -11.24 -10.24 16.35
CA ALA A 482 -12.00 -10.46 15.13
C ALA A 482 -11.30 -11.39 14.13
N VAL A 483 -9.97 -11.34 14.01
CA VAL A 483 -9.21 -12.24 13.12
C VAL A 483 -9.43 -13.71 13.52
N PHE A 484 -9.23 -14.03 14.80
CA PHE A 484 -9.42 -15.39 15.30
C PHE A 484 -10.89 -15.85 15.33
N GLU A 485 -11.83 -14.91 15.36
CA GLU A 485 -13.27 -15.20 15.28
C GLU A 485 -13.73 -15.43 13.84
N LEU A 486 -13.21 -14.68 12.87
CA LEU A 486 -13.44 -14.89 11.44
C LEU A 486 -12.94 -16.27 11.00
N ASP A 487 -11.74 -16.67 11.40
CA ASP A 487 -11.15 -17.99 11.12
C ASP A 487 -12.06 -19.15 11.55
N ARG A 488 -12.96 -18.93 12.52
CA ARG A 488 -13.89 -19.94 13.08
C ARG A 488 -15.35 -19.69 12.75
N ALA A 489 -15.66 -18.70 11.91
CA ALA A 489 -17.02 -18.39 11.50
C ALA A 489 -17.63 -19.56 10.73
N LYS A 490 -18.92 -19.82 10.94
CA LYS A 490 -19.66 -20.97 10.36
C LYS A 490 -20.81 -20.56 9.45
N ASP A 491 -21.22 -19.30 9.57
CA ASP A 491 -22.35 -18.71 8.88
C ASP A 491 -22.24 -17.18 8.91
N PHE A 492 -23.12 -16.51 8.18
CA PHE A 492 -23.12 -15.05 8.09
C PHE A 492 -23.35 -14.38 9.45
N LYS A 493 -24.05 -15.05 10.37
CA LYS A 493 -24.30 -14.53 11.72
C LYS A 493 -23.01 -14.48 12.54
N SER A 494 -22.25 -15.58 12.57
CA SER A 494 -20.95 -15.63 13.24
C SER A 494 -19.91 -14.77 12.54
N PHE A 495 -19.95 -14.67 11.21
CA PHE A 495 -19.15 -13.72 10.45
C PHE A 495 -19.40 -12.27 10.86
N ARG A 496 -20.67 -11.83 10.93
CA ARG A 496 -21.02 -10.48 11.40
C ARG A 496 -20.67 -10.25 12.87
N ALA A 497 -20.76 -11.29 13.71
CA ALA A 497 -20.32 -11.19 15.10
C ALA A 497 -18.82 -10.90 15.20
N ALA A 498 -18.00 -11.57 14.40
CA ALA A 498 -16.56 -11.29 14.30
C ALA A 498 -16.28 -9.90 13.71
N ALA A 499 -16.98 -9.52 12.64
CA ALA A 499 -16.85 -8.21 12.00
C ALA A 499 -17.13 -7.03 12.93
N LYS A 500 -17.92 -7.24 14.00
CA LYS A 500 -18.18 -6.21 15.03
C LYS A 500 -16.92 -5.79 15.78
N ASP A 501 -16.01 -6.73 16.03
CA ASP A 501 -14.75 -6.48 16.74
C ASP A 501 -13.63 -6.02 15.78
N PHE A 502 -13.88 -6.03 14.46
CA PHE A 502 -12.96 -5.55 13.42
C PHE A 502 -13.03 -4.01 13.31
N GLU A 503 -12.50 -3.33 14.33
CA GLU A 503 -12.65 -1.88 14.52
C GLU A 503 -11.73 -1.04 13.62
N VAL A 504 -10.49 -1.51 13.40
CA VAL A 504 -9.45 -0.85 12.58
C VAL A 504 -8.51 -1.87 11.92
N PRO A 505 -8.06 -1.65 10.66
CA PRO A 505 -8.62 -0.72 9.67
C PRO A 505 -10.06 -1.05 9.28
N SER A 506 -10.83 -0.05 8.87
CA SER A 506 -12.17 -0.28 8.29
C SER A 506 -12.04 -0.88 6.88
N GLN A 507 -12.49 -2.11 6.68
CA GLN A 507 -12.41 -2.84 5.40
C GLN A 507 -13.79 -3.32 4.97
N ASN A 508 -14.12 -3.26 3.68
CA ASN A 508 -15.27 -3.94 3.12
C ASN A 508 -15.09 -5.46 3.27
N LEU A 509 -16.02 -6.11 3.97
CA LEU A 509 -15.99 -7.55 4.24
C LEU A 509 -16.96 -8.27 3.31
N ILE A 510 -16.45 -9.09 2.39
CA ILE A 510 -17.29 -9.95 1.53
C ILE A 510 -17.36 -11.37 2.10
N TYR A 511 -18.45 -12.07 1.85
CA TYR A 511 -18.76 -13.37 2.44
C TYR A 511 -19.39 -14.33 1.42
N ALA A 512 -19.03 -15.61 1.53
CA ALA A 512 -19.70 -16.73 0.89
C ALA A 512 -19.69 -17.97 1.79
N ASP A 513 -20.68 -18.85 1.68
CA ASP A 513 -20.67 -20.13 2.41
C ASP A 513 -21.09 -21.37 1.62
N THR A 514 -20.80 -22.51 2.24
CA THR A 514 -21.14 -23.85 1.76
C THR A 514 -22.63 -24.17 1.81
N LYS A 515 -23.48 -23.27 2.33
CA LYS A 515 -24.95 -23.36 2.28
C LYS A 515 -25.56 -22.57 1.12
N GLY A 516 -24.73 -21.82 0.39
CA GLY A 516 -25.10 -21.11 -0.82
C GLY A 516 -25.35 -19.61 -0.63
N HIS A 517 -25.10 -19.08 0.56
CA HIS A 517 -25.32 -17.67 0.86
C HIS A 517 -24.14 -16.81 0.42
N ILE A 518 -24.43 -15.57 0.03
CA ILE A 518 -23.45 -14.52 -0.26
C ILE A 518 -23.77 -13.27 0.54
N GLY A 519 -22.78 -12.53 1.01
CA GLY A 519 -23.02 -11.37 1.87
C GLY A 519 -21.91 -10.35 1.89
N TYR A 520 -22.22 -9.21 2.51
CA TYR A 520 -21.33 -8.09 2.70
C TYR A 520 -21.57 -7.41 4.06
N GLN A 521 -20.50 -6.90 4.67
CA GLN A 521 -20.54 -6.04 5.87
C GLN A 521 -19.52 -4.91 5.73
N ALA A 522 -19.92 -3.68 6.07
CA ALA A 522 -18.99 -2.58 6.37
C ALA A 522 -18.76 -2.54 7.90
N PRO A 523 -17.60 -2.94 8.44
CA PRO A 523 -17.24 -2.76 9.84
C PRO A 523 -16.41 -1.48 10.03
N GLY A 524 -16.00 -1.26 11.28
CA GLY A 524 -15.04 -0.23 11.63
C GLY A 524 -15.58 0.81 12.60
N LYS A 525 -14.66 1.42 13.34
CA LYS A 525 -14.95 2.52 14.27
C LYS A 525 -14.86 3.84 13.53
N ILE A 526 -15.99 4.29 12.97
CA ILE A 526 -16.07 5.50 12.14
C ILE A 526 -16.62 6.67 12.98
N PRO A 527 -15.94 7.82 13.06
CA PRO A 527 -16.33 8.91 13.95
C PRO A 527 -17.63 9.61 13.54
N LEU A 528 -18.43 10.00 14.53
CA LEU A 528 -19.57 10.88 14.35
C LEU A 528 -19.11 12.34 14.48
N ARG A 529 -19.07 13.04 13.35
CA ARG A 529 -18.68 14.46 13.27
C ARG A 529 -19.86 15.40 13.55
N ALA A 530 -19.54 16.61 13.97
CA ALA A 530 -20.53 17.66 14.18
C ALA A 530 -21.07 18.19 12.84
N LYS A 531 -22.26 18.78 12.86
CA LYS A 531 -22.87 19.37 11.66
C LYS A 531 -21.96 20.46 11.08
N GLY A 532 -21.65 20.37 9.79
CA GLY A 532 -20.79 21.33 9.09
C GLY A 532 -19.30 20.98 9.12
N PHE A 533 -18.92 19.87 9.75
CA PHE A 533 -17.58 19.31 9.69
C PHE A 533 -17.63 17.91 9.05
N ASP A 534 -16.95 17.75 7.91
CA ASP A 534 -16.98 16.54 7.10
C ASP A 534 -15.59 15.91 6.86
N GLY A 535 -14.57 16.36 7.60
CA GLY A 535 -13.21 15.83 7.52
C GLY A 535 -12.44 16.19 6.25
N THR A 536 -12.99 17.06 5.38
CA THR A 536 -12.32 17.40 4.12
C THR A 536 -11.22 18.46 4.26
N VAL A 537 -11.20 19.17 5.39
CA VAL A 537 -10.19 20.18 5.75
C VAL A 537 -9.94 20.15 7.26
N PRO A 538 -8.75 20.60 7.73
CA PRO A 538 -8.43 20.59 9.16
C PRO A 538 -9.43 21.38 10.00
N ALA A 539 -9.83 20.81 11.13
CA ALA A 539 -10.75 21.42 12.07
C ALA A 539 -10.06 22.39 13.04
N PRO A 540 -10.74 23.46 13.49
CA PRO A 540 -10.28 24.26 14.63
C PRO A 540 -10.23 23.43 15.92
N GLY A 541 -9.03 23.18 16.46
CA GLY A 541 -8.82 22.45 17.73
C GLY A 541 -9.27 23.22 18.97
N TRP A 542 -9.32 24.55 18.87
CA TRP A 542 -9.71 25.43 19.98
C TRP A 542 -11.22 25.61 20.19
N ASP A 543 -12.07 24.99 19.37
CA ASP A 543 -13.54 25.05 19.48
C ASP A 543 -14.11 23.63 19.61
N SER A 544 -14.62 23.29 20.79
CA SER A 544 -15.11 21.94 21.10
C SER A 544 -16.35 21.52 20.29
N LYS A 545 -16.97 22.43 19.53
CA LYS A 545 -18.03 22.09 18.57
C LYS A 545 -17.54 21.10 17.52
N PHE A 546 -16.26 21.15 17.14
CA PHE A 546 -15.64 20.24 16.16
C PHE A 546 -15.20 18.89 16.76
N ASN A 547 -15.36 18.68 18.07
CA ASN A 547 -15.04 17.38 18.69
C ASN A 547 -15.98 16.28 18.19
N TRP A 548 -15.41 15.10 17.93
CA TRP A 548 -16.16 13.85 17.70
C TRP A 548 -17.21 13.62 18.79
N LYS A 549 -18.39 13.16 18.38
CA LYS A 549 -19.53 12.88 19.28
C LYS A 549 -19.68 11.40 19.63
N GLY A 550 -18.75 10.56 19.16
CA GLY A 550 -18.77 9.11 19.30
C GLY A 550 -18.37 8.45 17.98
N SER A 551 -18.80 7.21 17.79
CA SER A 551 -18.65 6.46 16.53
C SER A 551 -20.00 5.92 16.06
N ILE A 552 -20.13 5.62 14.77
CA ILE A 552 -21.32 4.99 14.21
C ILE A 552 -21.50 3.61 14.87
N PRO A 553 -22.66 3.32 15.49
CA PRO A 553 -22.94 2.00 16.05
C PRO A 553 -22.89 0.91 14.97
N PHE A 554 -22.30 -0.25 15.29
CA PHE A 554 -22.16 -1.36 14.34
C PHE A 554 -23.48 -1.78 13.66
N GLU A 555 -24.57 -1.82 14.42
CA GLU A 555 -25.92 -2.18 13.89
C GLU A 555 -26.48 -1.18 12.87
N GLN A 556 -25.87 0.00 12.74
CA GLN A 556 -26.23 1.03 11.77
C GLN A 556 -25.32 1.04 10.56
N LEU A 557 -24.22 0.28 10.57
CA LEU A 557 -23.33 0.18 9.43
C LEU A 557 -23.96 -0.68 8.31
N PRO A 558 -23.72 -0.36 7.03
CA PRO A 558 -24.29 -1.09 5.91
C PRO A 558 -23.88 -2.57 5.88
N TYR A 559 -24.83 -3.44 5.55
CA TYR A 559 -24.60 -4.86 5.27
C TYR A 559 -25.65 -5.35 4.27
N GLU A 560 -25.38 -6.43 3.55
CA GLU A 560 -26.40 -7.15 2.78
C GLU A 560 -26.16 -8.66 2.81
N LEU A 561 -27.23 -9.44 2.60
CA LEU A 561 -27.22 -10.89 2.53
C LEU A 561 -28.16 -11.31 1.40
N ASP A 562 -27.67 -12.16 0.49
CA ASP A 562 -28.40 -12.72 -0.64
C ASP A 562 -29.17 -11.67 -1.46
N PRO A 563 -28.50 -10.63 -2.01
CA PRO A 563 -29.18 -9.61 -2.80
C PRO A 563 -29.84 -10.25 -4.04
N LYS A 564 -30.98 -9.72 -4.47
CA LYS A 564 -31.74 -10.24 -5.63
C LYS A 564 -30.91 -10.31 -6.91
N ARG A 565 -29.96 -9.38 -7.09
CA ARG A 565 -29.04 -9.36 -8.23
C ARG A 565 -28.14 -10.60 -8.29
N GLY A 566 -27.91 -11.26 -7.16
CA GLY A 566 -27.22 -12.55 -7.04
C GLY A 566 -25.70 -12.48 -7.19
N TYR A 567 -25.10 -11.30 -7.03
CA TYR A 567 -23.65 -11.08 -6.91
C TYR A 567 -23.38 -9.80 -6.11
N ILE A 568 -22.18 -9.67 -5.54
CA ILE A 568 -21.72 -8.46 -4.82
C ILE A 568 -20.34 -8.10 -5.34
N VAL A 569 -20.09 -6.82 -5.60
CA VAL A 569 -18.80 -6.31 -6.05
C VAL A 569 -18.33 -5.23 -5.10
N THR A 570 -17.08 -5.33 -4.65
CA THR A 570 -16.37 -4.29 -3.92
C THR A 570 -15.05 -4.05 -4.63
N ALA A 571 -14.77 -2.79 -4.95
CA ALA A 571 -13.54 -2.31 -5.57
C ALA A 571 -13.25 -0.88 -5.10
N ASN A 572 -13.43 -0.64 -3.79
CA ASN A 572 -13.23 0.66 -3.09
C ASN A 572 -14.23 1.77 -3.45
N GLN A 573 -15.25 1.46 -4.25
CA GLN A 573 -16.29 2.40 -4.60
C GLN A 573 -17.19 2.75 -3.41
N ALA A 574 -18.04 3.77 -3.58
CA ALA A 574 -19.01 4.16 -2.54
C ALA A 574 -19.76 2.95 -1.97
N VAL A 575 -19.78 2.84 -0.64
CA VAL A 575 -20.47 1.71 0.03
C VAL A 575 -21.97 1.79 -0.24
N VAL A 576 -22.55 2.96 -0.04
CA VAL A 576 -23.99 3.23 -0.09
C VAL A 576 -24.21 4.63 -0.65
N ASP A 577 -25.35 4.87 -1.27
CA ASP A 577 -25.76 6.21 -1.70
C ASP A 577 -25.88 7.16 -0.49
N GLU A 578 -25.07 8.22 -0.48
CA GLU A 578 -25.04 9.22 0.61
C GLU A 578 -26.40 9.91 0.82
N LYS A 579 -27.28 9.92 -0.19
CA LYS A 579 -28.63 10.47 -0.05
C LYS A 579 -29.56 9.55 0.73
N LYS A 580 -29.23 8.26 0.82
CA LYS A 580 -30.04 7.21 1.44
C LYS A 580 -29.54 6.82 2.84
N TYR A 581 -28.30 7.18 3.17
CA TYR A 581 -27.63 6.80 4.40
C TYR A 581 -27.30 8.04 5.26
N PRO A 582 -27.71 8.09 6.55
CA PRO A 582 -27.65 9.32 7.33
C PRO A 582 -26.27 9.65 7.91
N TYR A 583 -25.30 8.74 7.83
CA TYR A 583 -23.98 8.93 8.41
C TYR A 583 -22.93 9.13 7.32
N LEU A 584 -21.97 10.02 7.57
CA LEU A 584 -20.82 10.19 6.70
C LEU A 584 -19.84 9.04 6.94
N LEU A 585 -19.54 8.27 5.88
CA LEU A 585 -18.47 7.27 5.90
C LEU A 585 -17.15 7.88 5.41
N THR A 586 -17.20 8.58 4.29
CA THR A 586 -16.10 9.40 3.73
C THR A 586 -16.64 10.32 2.63
N LYS A 587 -15.88 11.35 2.26
CA LYS A 587 -16.08 12.15 1.04
C LYS A 587 -15.14 11.75 -0.10
N ASP A 588 -14.09 11.00 0.20
CA ASP A 588 -13.02 10.64 -0.71
C ASP A 588 -13.12 9.15 -1.08
N TRP A 589 -14.15 8.81 -1.86
CA TRP A 589 -14.37 7.47 -2.38
C TRP A 589 -13.47 7.16 -3.57
N GLY A 590 -13.16 5.88 -3.80
CA GLY A 590 -12.83 5.43 -5.15
C GLY A 590 -14.01 5.70 -6.08
N TYR A 591 -13.75 6.18 -7.30
CA TYR A 591 -14.81 6.67 -8.18
C TYR A 591 -15.57 5.56 -8.90
N GLY A 592 -15.08 4.31 -8.85
CA GLY A 592 -15.88 3.12 -9.15
C GLY A 592 -15.75 2.57 -10.56
N THR A 593 -14.75 3.03 -11.33
CA THR A 593 -14.44 2.49 -12.67
C THR A 593 -14.22 0.97 -12.64
N ARG A 594 -13.37 0.47 -11.72
CA ARG A 594 -13.11 -0.97 -11.57
C ARG A 594 -14.35 -1.76 -11.18
N SER A 595 -15.09 -1.29 -10.16
CA SER A 595 -16.32 -1.96 -9.72
C SER A 595 -17.36 -2.03 -10.84
N GLN A 596 -17.52 -0.94 -11.60
CA GLN A 596 -18.48 -0.92 -12.69
C GLN A 596 -18.06 -1.88 -13.80
N ARG A 597 -16.77 -1.93 -14.15
CA ARG A 597 -16.28 -2.91 -15.12
C ARG A 597 -16.53 -4.36 -14.69
N ILE A 598 -16.34 -4.69 -13.41
CA ILE A 598 -16.64 -6.03 -12.87
C ILE A 598 -18.14 -6.32 -12.94
N ASN A 599 -19.01 -5.35 -12.58
CA ASN A 599 -20.45 -5.49 -12.74
C ASN A 599 -20.81 -5.80 -14.21
N ASP A 600 -20.28 -5.02 -15.16
CA ASP A 600 -20.55 -5.19 -16.58
C ASP A 600 -20.09 -6.57 -17.09
N LEU A 601 -18.95 -7.07 -16.63
CA LEU A 601 -18.43 -8.40 -16.99
C LEU A 601 -19.34 -9.52 -16.48
N ILE A 602 -19.82 -9.43 -15.23
CA ILE A 602 -20.76 -10.40 -14.64
C ILE A 602 -22.11 -10.34 -15.36
N GLU A 603 -22.66 -9.15 -15.55
CA GLU A 603 -23.95 -8.94 -16.22
C GLU A 603 -23.90 -9.41 -17.67
N SER A 604 -22.84 -9.08 -18.41
CA SER A 604 -22.63 -9.54 -19.79
C SER A 604 -22.56 -11.06 -19.89
N LYS A 605 -21.91 -11.73 -18.92
CA LYS A 605 -21.82 -13.20 -18.88
C LYS A 605 -23.15 -13.87 -18.53
N THR A 606 -24.00 -13.22 -17.73
CA THR A 606 -25.19 -13.85 -17.13
C THR A 606 -26.51 -13.46 -17.79
N LYS A 607 -26.56 -12.36 -18.54
CA LYS A 607 -27.80 -11.81 -19.15
C LYS A 607 -28.61 -12.81 -19.98
N ASP A 608 -27.94 -13.71 -20.70
CA ASP A 608 -28.58 -14.69 -21.59
C ASP A 608 -28.62 -16.11 -20.97
N GLY A 609 -28.64 -16.20 -19.64
CA GLY A 609 -28.64 -17.47 -18.91
C GLY A 609 -27.26 -18.14 -18.80
N GLY A 610 -26.20 -17.46 -19.25
CA GLY A 610 -24.83 -17.92 -19.08
C GLY A 610 -24.42 -18.05 -17.61
N LYS A 611 -23.40 -18.87 -17.37
CA LYS A 611 -22.89 -19.18 -16.03
C LYS A 611 -21.42 -18.81 -15.92
N VAL A 612 -21.03 -18.36 -14.73
CA VAL A 612 -19.67 -17.98 -14.35
C VAL A 612 -18.95 -19.21 -13.80
N SER A 613 -17.80 -19.55 -14.39
CA SER A 613 -16.88 -20.58 -13.91
C SER A 613 -15.74 -19.99 -13.06
N THR A 614 -14.97 -20.84 -12.38
CA THR A 614 -13.74 -20.43 -11.70
C THR A 614 -12.79 -19.75 -12.69
N GLU A 615 -12.65 -20.29 -13.90
CA GLU A 615 -11.80 -19.75 -14.96
C GLU A 615 -12.30 -18.40 -15.48
N ASP A 616 -13.62 -18.18 -15.54
CA ASP A 616 -14.17 -16.87 -15.88
C ASP A 616 -13.80 -15.82 -14.82
N MET A 617 -13.83 -16.16 -13.52
CA MET A 617 -13.41 -15.25 -12.44
C MET A 617 -11.93 -14.88 -12.59
N GLN A 618 -11.05 -15.85 -12.90
CA GLN A 618 -9.63 -15.59 -13.14
C GLN A 618 -9.41 -14.66 -14.35
N LYS A 619 -10.17 -14.87 -15.44
CA LYS A 619 -10.11 -13.99 -16.62
C LYS A 619 -10.58 -12.58 -16.30
N MET A 620 -11.64 -12.43 -15.50
CA MET A 620 -12.11 -11.12 -15.04
C MET A 620 -11.04 -10.38 -14.23
N GLN A 621 -10.28 -11.07 -13.36
CA GLN A 621 -9.13 -10.48 -12.64
C GLN A 621 -8.03 -9.94 -13.58
N MET A 622 -8.00 -10.39 -14.83
CA MET A 622 -7.03 -10.00 -15.85
C MET A 622 -7.60 -9.03 -16.91
N ASP A 623 -8.80 -8.46 -16.71
CA ASP A 623 -9.36 -7.49 -17.65
C ASP A 623 -8.56 -6.18 -17.67
N ASN A 624 -7.95 -5.88 -18.82
CA ASN A 624 -7.05 -4.74 -19.06
C ASN A 624 -7.75 -3.53 -19.71
N SER A 625 -9.09 -3.47 -19.70
CA SER A 625 -9.84 -2.42 -20.39
C SER A 625 -9.63 -1.05 -19.75
N SER A 626 -9.52 0.01 -20.56
CA SER A 626 -9.41 1.40 -20.10
C SER A 626 -10.65 2.22 -20.42
N GLU A 627 -11.40 2.63 -19.38
CA GLU A 627 -12.61 3.44 -19.53
C GLU A 627 -12.30 4.83 -20.09
N ILE A 628 -11.22 5.48 -19.59
CA ILE A 628 -10.82 6.81 -20.08
C ILE A 628 -10.35 6.75 -21.54
N ALA A 629 -9.75 5.64 -21.98
CA ALA A 629 -9.38 5.44 -23.37
C ALA A 629 -10.61 5.39 -24.28
N ALA A 630 -11.67 4.71 -23.85
CA ALA A 630 -12.93 4.67 -24.59
C ALA A 630 -13.56 6.07 -24.73
N LEU A 631 -13.42 6.93 -23.72
CA LEU A 631 -13.91 8.32 -23.77
C LEU A 631 -13.06 9.21 -24.70
N LEU A 632 -11.73 9.17 -24.56
CA LEU A 632 -10.85 10.14 -25.20
C LEU A 632 -10.48 9.78 -26.64
N THR A 633 -10.30 8.49 -26.95
CA THR A 633 -9.79 8.05 -28.27
C THR A 633 -10.62 8.59 -29.45
N PRO A 634 -11.97 8.59 -29.41
CA PRO A 634 -12.77 9.16 -30.50
C PRO A 634 -12.52 10.66 -30.74
N ALA A 635 -12.19 11.43 -29.70
CA ALA A 635 -11.85 12.84 -29.85
C ALA A 635 -10.40 13.01 -30.31
N LEU A 636 -9.47 12.21 -29.76
CA LEU A 636 -8.07 12.20 -30.19
C LEU A 636 -7.95 11.95 -31.69
N LEU A 637 -8.69 10.99 -32.25
CA LEU A 637 -8.69 10.68 -33.69
C LEU A 637 -9.28 11.81 -34.57
N LYS A 638 -10.15 12.67 -34.03
CA LYS A 638 -10.75 13.81 -34.75
C LYS A 638 -9.84 15.04 -34.80
N VAL A 639 -8.90 15.15 -33.87
CA VAL A 639 -7.97 16.29 -33.82
C VAL A 639 -7.07 16.25 -35.06
N ASP A 640 -7.03 17.36 -35.78
CA ASP A 640 -6.16 17.52 -36.94
C ASP A 640 -4.72 17.82 -36.50
N VAL A 641 -3.82 16.91 -36.84
CA VAL A 641 -2.39 16.97 -36.53
C VAL A 641 -1.61 17.07 -37.84
N SER A 642 -0.89 18.18 -38.01
CA SER A 642 -0.10 18.47 -39.21
C SER A 642 1.29 17.81 -39.21
N ASP A 643 1.83 17.47 -38.03
CA ASP A 643 3.12 16.81 -37.90
C ASP A 643 3.01 15.33 -38.32
N PRO A 644 3.73 14.87 -39.37
CA PRO A 644 3.63 13.50 -39.85
C PRO A 644 4.00 12.44 -38.82
N ALA A 645 4.96 12.71 -37.93
CA ALA A 645 5.41 11.75 -36.92
C ALA A 645 4.41 11.63 -35.77
N VAL A 646 3.70 12.71 -35.46
CA VAL A 646 2.59 12.67 -34.49
C VAL A 646 1.37 12.00 -35.11
N ARG A 647 1.07 12.27 -36.39
CA ARG A 647 0.01 11.58 -37.13
C ARG A 647 0.24 10.07 -37.22
N GLU A 648 1.47 9.64 -37.47
CA GLU A 648 1.86 8.24 -37.46
C GLU A 648 1.54 7.56 -36.12
N ALA A 649 1.87 8.20 -34.99
CA ALA A 649 1.55 7.67 -33.67
C ALA A 649 0.04 7.69 -33.37
N GLN A 650 -0.68 8.74 -33.78
CA GLN A 650 -2.13 8.82 -33.66
C GLN A 650 -2.86 7.68 -34.40
N LYS A 651 -2.34 7.22 -35.54
CA LYS A 651 -2.89 6.07 -36.26
C LYS A 651 -2.85 4.76 -35.48
N LEU A 652 -1.97 4.62 -34.48
CA LEU A 652 -1.99 3.46 -33.59
C LEU A 652 -3.32 3.32 -32.84
N LEU A 653 -4.05 4.42 -32.65
CA LEU A 653 -5.34 4.43 -31.97
C LEU A 653 -6.50 4.00 -32.88
N GLU A 654 -6.28 3.89 -34.20
CA GLU A 654 -7.32 3.45 -35.15
C GLU A 654 -7.61 1.96 -34.95
N GLY A 655 -8.87 1.62 -34.64
CA GLY A 655 -9.29 0.23 -34.43
C GLY A 655 -8.78 -0.43 -33.14
N TRP A 656 -8.09 0.31 -32.27
CA TRP A 656 -7.72 -0.17 -30.94
C TRP A 656 -8.97 -0.41 -30.09
N ASP A 657 -8.99 -1.53 -29.36
CA ASP A 657 -10.11 -1.97 -28.52
C ASP A 657 -10.05 -1.42 -27.08
N TYR A 658 -9.14 -0.48 -26.82
CA TYR A 658 -8.92 0.17 -25.52
C TYR A 658 -8.35 -0.75 -24.44
N THR A 659 -7.85 -1.94 -24.81
CA THR A 659 -7.18 -2.86 -23.87
C THR A 659 -5.70 -2.55 -23.74
N GLN A 660 -5.20 -2.66 -22.52
CA GLN A 660 -3.81 -2.31 -22.15
C GLN A 660 -2.92 -3.55 -22.07
N GLU A 661 -2.91 -4.36 -23.13
CA GLU A 661 -2.03 -5.53 -23.21
C GLU A 661 -0.54 -5.13 -23.23
N SER A 662 0.32 -5.97 -22.67
CA SER A 662 1.76 -5.67 -22.52
C SER A 662 2.50 -5.43 -23.86
N ASP A 663 1.98 -5.97 -24.96
CA ASP A 663 2.53 -5.82 -26.31
C ASP A 663 1.85 -4.69 -27.11
N SER A 664 0.88 -3.97 -26.54
CA SER A 664 0.10 -2.95 -27.24
C SER A 664 0.87 -1.63 -27.42
N GLY A 665 1.20 -1.28 -28.66
CA GLY A 665 1.75 0.03 -29.02
C GLY A 665 0.73 1.17 -28.90
N ALA A 666 -0.56 0.87 -29.14
CA ALA A 666 -1.66 1.82 -28.97
C ALA A 666 -1.84 2.22 -27.51
N ALA A 667 -1.79 1.26 -26.58
CA ALA A 667 -1.86 1.53 -25.15
C ALA A 667 -0.67 2.34 -24.65
N ALA A 668 0.54 2.07 -25.16
CA ALA A 668 1.73 2.88 -24.87
C ALA A 668 1.53 4.34 -25.29
N TYR A 669 1.05 4.56 -26.53
CA TYR A 669 0.79 5.91 -27.02
C TYR A 669 -0.33 6.60 -26.24
N PHE A 670 -1.46 5.92 -26.02
CA PHE A 670 -2.58 6.46 -25.27
C PHE A 670 -2.19 6.91 -23.86
N ASN A 671 -1.48 6.07 -23.10
CA ASN A 671 -1.10 6.40 -21.73
C ASN A 671 -0.12 7.59 -21.68
N ALA A 672 0.78 7.73 -22.66
CA ALA A 672 1.62 8.91 -22.79
C ALA A 672 0.80 10.17 -23.12
N VAL A 673 -0.23 10.06 -23.96
CA VAL A 673 -1.17 11.16 -24.23
C VAL A 673 -1.94 11.51 -22.96
N TRP A 674 -2.50 10.53 -22.25
CA TRP A 674 -3.27 10.71 -21.03
C TRP A 674 -2.48 11.48 -19.97
N ARG A 675 -1.26 11.03 -19.70
CA ARG A 675 -0.31 11.74 -18.83
C ARG A 675 -0.12 13.20 -19.24
N ASN A 676 0.15 13.45 -20.52
CA ASN A 676 0.42 14.81 -21.00
C ASN A 676 -0.84 15.70 -20.97
N VAL A 677 -2.03 15.14 -21.19
CA VAL A 677 -3.30 15.83 -20.98
C VAL A 677 -3.41 16.29 -19.52
N LEU A 678 -3.17 15.40 -18.57
CA LEU A 678 -3.25 15.71 -17.14
C LEU A 678 -2.21 16.75 -16.70
N LYS A 679 -0.97 16.59 -17.15
CA LYS A 679 0.12 17.53 -16.89
C LYS A 679 -0.21 18.94 -17.38
N LEU A 680 -0.67 19.06 -18.63
CA LEU A 680 -0.97 20.35 -19.26
C LEU A 680 -2.23 20.99 -18.68
N ALA A 681 -3.29 20.20 -18.49
CA ALA A 681 -4.58 20.71 -18.03
C ALA A 681 -4.56 21.08 -16.55
N PHE A 682 -3.88 20.29 -15.71
CA PHE A 682 -3.93 20.40 -14.25
C PHE A 682 -2.55 20.51 -13.59
N GLY A 683 -1.64 19.56 -13.85
CA GLY A 683 -0.37 19.42 -13.10
C GLY A 683 0.49 20.69 -13.08
N ASN A 684 0.63 21.38 -14.21
CA ASN A 684 1.37 22.64 -14.31
C ASN A 684 0.75 23.81 -13.54
N LYS A 685 -0.48 23.66 -13.03
CA LYS A 685 -1.24 24.67 -12.28
C LYS A 685 -1.30 24.34 -10.78
N LEU A 686 -0.83 23.15 -10.38
CA LEU A 686 -0.75 22.74 -8.98
C LEU A 686 0.43 23.42 -8.25
N PRO A 687 0.32 23.64 -6.93
CA PRO A 687 1.43 24.15 -6.12
C PRO A 687 2.61 23.16 -6.10
N LYS A 688 3.81 23.68 -5.81
CA LYS A 688 5.06 22.90 -5.90
C LYS A 688 5.08 21.68 -4.96
N GLU A 689 4.36 21.77 -3.86
CA GLU A 689 4.19 20.73 -2.84
C GLU A 689 3.47 19.49 -3.40
N LEU A 690 2.74 19.61 -4.52
CA LEU A 690 2.03 18.51 -5.17
C LEU A 690 2.69 18.05 -6.48
N ARG A 691 3.73 18.76 -6.94
CA ARG A 691 4.42 18.48 -8.21
C ARG A 691 5.65 17.62 -7.96
N VAL A 692 6.03 16.85 -8.96
CA VAL A 692 7.20 15.98 -8.93
C VAL A 692 8.45 16.78 -8.57
N LYS A 693 9.25 16.24 -7.66
CA LYS A 693 10.51 16.82 -7.20
C LYS A 693 11.38 17.26 -8.37
N ASP A 694 11.97 18.44 -8.24
CA ASP A 694 12.84 19.07 -9.24
C ASP A 694 12.16 19.45 -10.57
N GLU A 695 10.86 19.21 -10.75
CA GLU A 695 10.11 19.74 -11.89
C GLU A 695 9.90 21.25 -11.70
N CYS A 696 10.70 22.07 -12.37
CA CYS A 696 10.66 23.53 -12.21
C CYS A 696 9.76 24.23 -13.25
N LEU A 697 8.87 25.10 -12.77
CA LEU A 697 8.00 25.94 -13.58
C LEU A 697 8.18 27.42 -13.22
N ASN A 698 8.00 28.30 -14.20
CA ASN A 698 7.90 29.74 -13.96
C ASN A 698 6.43 30.09 -13.75
N VAL A 699 6.06 30.43 -12.52
CA VAL A 699 4.67 30.64 -12.06
C VAL A 699 4.50 32.02 -11.43
N ARG A 700 3.24 32.46 -11.25
CA ARG A 700 2.96 33.68 -10.48
C ARG A 700 3.13 33.40 -8.97
N PRO A 701 3.63 34.36 -8.17
CA PRO A 701 3.72 34.21 -6.71
C PRO A 701 2.35 33.93 -6.07
N PRO A 702 2.27 33.11 -5.00
CA PRO A 702 1.02 32.77 -4.33
C PRO A 702 0.42 33.92 -3.48
N ASP A 703 1.22 34.91 -3.06
CA ASP A 703 0.77 36.06 -2.25
C ASP A 703 0.63 37.32 -3.11
N SER A 704 -0.60 37.72 -3.42
CA SER A 704 -0.90 38.97 -4.15
C SER A 704 -1.22 40.15 -3.22
N SER A 705 -0.54 40.27 -2.08
CA SER A 705 -0.70 41.41 -1.15
C SER A 705 0.36 42.51 -1.30
N GLY A 706 1.25 42.41 -2.30
CA GLY A 706 2.24 43.44 -2.62
C GLY A 706 1.69 44.58 -3.50
N PRO A 707 2.42 45.72 -3.63
CA PRO A 707 2.06 46.80 -4.53
C PRO A 707 1.88 46.29 -5.96
N VAL A 708 0.86 46.80 -6.66
CA VAL A 708 0.42 46.31 -7.98
C VAL A 708 1.54 46.34 -9.03
N ASP A 709 2.56 47.18 -8.82
CA ASP A 709 3.68 47.38 -9.74
C ASP A 709 4.74 46.26 -9.68
N ASP A 710 4.78 45.44 -8.60
CA ASP A 710 5.68 44.28 -8.43
C ASP A 710 5.03 42.94 -8.85
N LEU A 711 3.74 42.93 -9.21
CA LEU A 711 2.95 41.71 -9.49
C LEU A 711 3.19 41.07 -10.87
N ASN A 712 4.13 41.59 -11.66
CA ASN A 712 4.39 41.15 -13.04
C ASN A 712 5.56 40.15 -13.19
N GLY A 713 6.28 39.83 -12.11
CA GLY A 713 7.38 38.85 -12.15
C GLY A 713 6.90 37.40 -12.04
N LEU A 714 7.36 36.52 -12.93
CA LEU A 714 7.27 35.06 -12.72
C LEU A 714 8.37 34.63 -11.75
N VAL A 715 8.04 33.75 -10.81
CA VAL A 715 9.00 33.06 -9.93
C VAL A 715 9.23 31.64 -10.41
N ARG A 716 10.48 31.17 -10.33
CA ARG A 716 10.81 29.78 -10.64
C ARG A 716 10.59 28.93 -9.39
N GLU A 717 9.69 27.96 -9.49
CA GLU A 717 9.38 27.02 -8.41
C GLU A 717 9.53 25.59 -8.87
N CYS A 718 10.30 24.80 -8.11
CA CYS A 718 10.51 23.39 -8.38
C CYS A 718 9.64 22.54 -7.46
N GLY A 719 9.07 21.47 -8.02
CA GLY A 719 8.25 20.55 -7.26
C GLY A 719 9.01 19.90 -6.11
N GLN A 720 8.28 19.34 -5.15
CA GLN A 720 8.83 18.83 -3.89
C GLN A 720 8.41 17.39 -3.58
N ARG A 721 7.40 16.85 -4.27
CA ARG A 721 6.83 15.54 -3.97
C ARG A 721 7.48 14.43 -4.78
N ASP A 722 7.60 13.24 -4.20
CA ASP A 722 8.12 12.09 -4.91
C ASP A 722 7.22 11.66 -6.08
N ALA A 723 7.83 11.05 -7.09
CA ALA A 723 7.20 10.78 -8.38
C ALA A 723 5.99 9.85 -8.30
N ASP A 724 5.96 8.94 -7.33
CA ASP A 724 4.88 7.98 -7.09
C ASP A 724 3.68 8.57 -6.33
N SER A 725 3.86 9.72 -5.69
CA SER A 725 2.88 10.39 -4.83
C SER A 725 2.42 11.76 -5.38
N ALA A 726 3.10 12.26 -6.42
CA ALA A 726 2.76 13.51 -7.10
C ALA A 726 1.38 13.47 -7.75
N GLN A 727 0.78 14.67 -7.90
CA GLN A 727 -0.51 14.86 -8.55
C GLN A 727 -0.36 15.66 -9.85
N PRO A 728 -1.21 15.43 -10.86
CA PRO A 728 -2.26 14.39 -10.95
C PRO A 728 -1.68 12.98 -11.12
N ASP A 729 -2.17 12.02 -10.33
CA ASP A 729 -1.73 10.61 -10.39
C ASP A 729 -2.27 9.83 -11.59
N GLY A 730 -3.42 10.22 -12.13
CA GLY A 730 -4.01 9.63 -13.34
C GLY A 730 -5.15 8.65 -13.13
N GLY A 731 -5.56 8.44 -11.88
CA GLY A 731 -6.56 7.45 -11.50
C GLY A 731 -8.00 7.81 -11.81
N ASP A 732 -8.91 6.99 -11.28
CA ASP A 732 -10.35 7.10 -11.57
C ASP A 732 -10.96 8.45 -11.13
N ARG A 733 -10.40 9.10 -10.10
CA ARG A 733 -10.69 10.52 -9.79
C ARG A 733 -10.49 11.41 -11.00
N TRP A 734 -9.33 11.30 -11.66
CA TRP A 734 -9.01 12.12 -12.82
C TRP A 734 -9.82 11.76 -14.05
N PHE A 735 -10.31 10.52 -14.14
CA PHE A 735 -11.27 10.14 -15.18
C PHE A 735 -12.55 10.96 -15.02
N GLU A 736 -13.07 11.08 -13.79
CA GLU A 736 -14.25 11.88 -13.50
C GLU A 736 -14.01 13.39 -13.62
N VAL A 737 -12.86 13.89 -13.16
CA VAL A 737 -12.48 15.31 -13.34
C VAL A 737 -12.51 15.67 -14.83
N VAL A 738 -11.87 14.86 -15.69
CA VAL A 738 -11.84 15.09 -17.14
C VAL A 738 -13.21 14.91 -17.76
N ARG A 739 -13.93 13.83 -17.45
CA ARG A 739 -15.28 13.53 -18.00
C ARG A 739 -16.24 14.69 -17.81
N ARG A 740 -16.25 15.31 -16.63
CA ARG A 740 -17.17 16.41 -16.29
C ARG A 740 -16.92 17.68 -17.09
N ILE A 741 -15.66 17.97 -17.45
CA ILE A 741 -15.31 19.17 -18.23
C ILE A 741 -15.12 18.89 -19.72
N PHE A 742 -15.14 17.62 -20.14
CA PHE A 742 -14.74 17.20 -21.48
C PHE A 742 -15.56 17.84 -22.60
N ASN A 743 -16.87 18.01 -22.39
CA ASN A 743 -17.78 18.60 -23.38
C ASN A 743 -17.76 20.14 -23.38
N ASP A 744 -17.15 20.77 -22.38
CA ASP A 744 -16.92 22.22 -22.35
C ASP A 744 -15.56 22.51 -23.01
N GLU A 745 -15.57 22.66 -24.33
CA GLU A 745 -14.36 22.86 -25.14
C GLU A 745 -13.55 24.10 -24.69
N LYS A 746 -14.21 25.12 -24.14
CA LYS A 746 -13.61 26.39 -23.71
C LYS A 746 -13.34 26.46 -22.20
N ASN A 747 -13.45 25.34 -21.50
CA ASN A 747 -13.18 25.28 -20.07
C ASN A 747 -11.78 25.84 -19.74
N ALA A 748 -11.68 26.61 -18.65
CA ALA A 748 -10.42 27.24 -18.24
C ALA A 748 -9.29 26.22 -17.98
N TRP A 749 -9.62 24.97 -17.62
CA TRP A 749 -8.64 23.91 -17.44
C TRP A 749 -7.94 23.50 -18.75
N TRP A 750 -8.53 23.74 -19.92
CA TRP A 750 -7.90 23.46 -21.21
C TRP A 750 -6.88 24.51 -21.66
N GLN A 751 -6.79 25.62 -20.93
CA GLN A 751 -5.93 26.74 -21.30
C GLN A 751 -4.51 26.55 -20.75
N THR A 752 -3.51 26.75 -21.62
CA THR A 752 -2.08 26.73 -21.26
C THR A 752 -1.38 27.94 -21.87
N PRO A 753 -0.41 28.55 -21.16
CA PRO A 753 0.34 29.67 -21.70
C PRO A 753 1.24 29.24 -22.86
N LYS A 754 1.58 30.20 -23.72
CA LYS A 754 2.57 30.03 -24.80
C LYS A 754 3.91 29.59 -24.19
N SER A 755 4.55 28.62 -24.83
CA SER A 755 5.93 28.20 -24.52
C SER A 755 6.90 28.71 -25.60
N ARG A 756 8.19 28.40 -25.44
CA ARG A 756 9.19 28.66 -26.50
C ARG A 756 8.89 27.86 -27.77
N LEU A 757 8.32 26.66 -27.63
CA LEU A 757 8.15 25.69 -28.72
C LEU A 757 6.70 25.57 -29.20
N ASP A 758 5.73 26.07 -28.42
CA ASP A 758 4.31 25.83 -28.66
C ASP A 758 3.48 27.10 -28.42
N PRO A 759 2.43 27.34 -29.23
CA PRO A 759 1.47 28.40 -28.97
C PRO A 759 0.68 28.14 -27.67
N ALA A 760 0.01 29.18 -27.17
CA ALA A 760 -0.96 29.01 -26.09
C ALA A 760 -2.14 28.15 -26.57
N THR A 761 -2.71 27.34 -25.67
CA THR A 761 -3.95 26.62 -25.94
C THR A 761 -5.12 27.40 -25.34
N THR A 762 -6.22 27.51 -26.08
CA THR A 762 -7.46 28.16 -25.64
C THR A 762 -8.67 27.23 -25.67
N THR A 763 -8.53 26.06 -26.28
CA THR A 763 -9.58 25.03 -26.37
C THR A 763 -9.05 23.65 -26.00
N ARG A 764 -9.97 22.74 -25.66
CA ARG A 764 -9.68 21.32 -25.42
C ARG A 764 -8.88 20.72 -26.56
N ASP A 765 -9.34 20.87 -27.80
CA ASP A 765 -8.75 20.20 -28.96
C ASP A 765 -7.31 20.69 -29.24
N GLN A 766 -7.02 21.96 -28.98
CA GLN A 766 -5.66 22.49 -29.03
C GLN A 766 -4.76 21.88 -27.94
N LEU A 767 -5.29 21.67 -26.72
CA LEU A 767 -4.56 20.99 -25.67
C LEU A 767 -4.32 19.51 -26.00
N LEU A 768 -5.33 18.81 -26.54
CA LEU A 768 -5.19 17.42 -26.99
C LEU A 768 -4.14 17.29 -28.10
N ALA A 769 -4.13 18.20 -29.08
CA ALA A 769 -3.10 18.24 -30.12
C ALA A 769 -1.69 18.39 -29.54
N ARG A 770 -1.54 19.29 -28.56
CA ARG A 770 -0.27 19.50 -27.86
C ARG A 770 0.15 18.27 -27.05
N ALA A 771 -0.78 17.66 -26.32
CA ALA A 771 -0.51 16.44 -25.55
C ALA A 771 -0.08 15.27 -26.45
N MET A 772 -0.69 15.11 -27.63
CA MET A 772 -0.28 14.11 -28.62
C MET A 772 1.15 14.32 -29.15
N LYS A 773 1.54 15.57 -29.36
CA LYS A 773 2.91 15.93 -29.76
C LYS A 773 3.90 15.63 -28.64
N ASP A 774 3.59 16.05 -27.41
CA ASP A 774 4.46 15.83 -26.25
C ASP A 774 4.63 14.32 -25.97
N ALA A 775 3.55 13.55 -26.08
CA ALA A 775 3.57 12.08 -25.97
C ALA A 775 4.45 11.42 -27.04
N ARG A 776 4.37 11.88 -28.30
CA ARG A 776 5.23 11.37 -29.38
C ARG A 776 6.71 11.62 -29.07
N TRP A 777 7.07 12.80 -28.58
CA TRP A 777 8.44 13.13 -28.23
C TRP A 777 8.94 12.29 -27.04
N GLU A 778 8.10 12.16 -26.02
CA GLU A 778 8.39 11.37 -24.83
C GLU A 778 8.65 9.89 -25.17
N LEU A 779 7.78 9.28 -25.95
CA LEU A 779 7.95 7.88 -26.37
C LEU A 779 9.12 7.68 -27.34
N THR A 780 9.44 8.69 -28.15
CA THR A 780 10.66 8.66 -28.96
C THR A 780 11.92 8.56 -28.10
N ALA A 781 11.96 9.29 -26.98
CA ALA A 781 13.08 9.25 -26.05
C ALA A 781 13.16 7.93 -25.27
N LYS A 782 12.01 7.33 -24.92
CA LYS A 782 11.95 6.11 -24.09
C LYS A 782 12.03 4.80 -24.90
N LEU A 783 11.33 4.72 -26.03
CA LEU A 783 11.15 3.48 -26.80
C LEU A 783 11.83 3.50 -28.17
N GLY A 784 12.18 4.69 -28.68
CA GLY A 784 12.78 4.89 -29.99
C GLY A 784 11.83 5.53 -31.01
N LYS A 785 12.37 5.91 -32.17
CA LYS A 785 11.62 6.64 -33.22
C LYS A 785 10.57 5.77 -33.92
N ASP A 786 10.83 4.49 -34.08
CA ASP A 786 9.98 3.54 -34.80
C ASP A 786 8.79 3.10 -33.94
N VAL A 787 7.59 3.55 -34.31
CA VAL A 787 6.34 3.27 -33.59
C VAL A 787 5.96 1.79 -33.60
N THR A 788 6.46 1.01 -34.56
CA THR A 788 6.15 -0.44 -34.66
C THR A 788 6.84 -1.26 -33.58
N THR A 789 7.85 -0.68 -32.93
CA THR A 789 8.58 -1.30 -31.81
C THR A 789 8.01 -0.91 -30.44
N TRP A 790 7.02 -0.03 -30.41
CA TRP A 790 6.41 0.44 -29.17
C TRP A 790 5.50 -0.63 -28.58
N SER A 791 5.57 -0.80 -27.27
CA SER A 791 4.74 -1.74 -26.53
C SER A 791 4.56 -1.23 -25.11
N TRP A 792 3.35 -1.34 -24.57
CA TRP A 792 3.03 -0.85 -23.23
C TRP A 792 3.94 -1.43 -22.15
N GLY A 793 4.17 -2.74 -22.15
CA GLY A 793 4.97 -3.45 -21.17
C GLY A 793 6.47 -3.10 -21.18
N ARG A 794 7.00 -2.43 -22.21
CA ARG A 794 8.38 -1.88 -22.19
C ARG A 794 8.47 -0.59 -21.39
N LEU A 795 7.36 0.11 -21.20
CA LEU A 795 7.23 1.26 -20.28
C LEU A 795 6.76 0.77 -18.91
N HIS A 796 5.77 -0.13 -18.92
CA HIS A 796 5.06 -0.59 -17.76
C HIS A 796 5.67 -1.87 -17.19
N GLN A 797 6.72 -1.67 -16.40
CA GLN A 797 7.55 -2.74 -15.88
C GLN A 797 7.44 -2.86 -14.35
N LEU A 798 7.30 -4.10 -13.89
CA LEU A 798 7.38 -4.47 -12.49
C LEU A 798 8.81 -4.83 -12.12
N MET A 799 9.37 -4.11 -11.16
CA MET A 799 10.59 -4.47 -10.44
C MET A 799 10.24 -4.84 -9.00
N LEU A 800 10.54 -6.07 -8.61
CA LEU A 800 10.36 -6.50 -7.23
C LEU A 800 11.61 -6.14 -6.43
N LYS A 801 11.46 -5.16 -5.53
CA LYS A 801 12.54 -4.66 -4.68
C LYS A 801 12.43 -5.23 -3.27
N ASN A 802 13.56 -5.63 -2.70
CA ASN A 802 13.66 -5.90 -1.28
C ASN A 802 13.58 -4.58 -0.52
N GLN A 803 12.59 -4.45 0.38
CA GLN A 803 12.25 -3.18 1.03
C GLN A 803 13.27 -2.72 2.09
N THR A 804 14.31 -3.50 2.35
CA THR A 804 15.36 -3.15 3.32
C THR A 804 16.66 -2.80 2.63
N LEU A 805 17.27 -3.77 1.94
CA LEU A 805 18.59 -3.64 1.35
C LEU A 805 18.54 -3.55 -0.18
N GLY A 806 17.33 -3.57 -0.77
CA GLY A 806 17.10 -3.54 -2.21
C GLY A 806 16.68 -2.17 -2.76
N THR A 807 16.31 -1.21 -1.91
CA THR A 807 15.90 0.14 -2.30
C THR A 807 17.08 1.11 -2.37
N ASP A 808 18.02 1.00 -1.44
CA ASP A 808 19.19 1.85 -1.30
C ASP A 808 20.48 1.03 -1.07
N GLY A 809 21.65 1.68 -1.11
CA GLY A 809 22.94 1.02 -0.89
C GLY A 809 23.66 0.51 -2.15
N PRO A 810 24.68 -0.35 -2.00
CA PRO A 810 25.51 -0.78 -3.13
C PRO A 810 24.70 -1.56 -4.18
N GLY A 811 24.81 -1.19 -5.46
CA GLY A 811 24.06 -1.83 -6.55
C GLY A 811 24.26 -3.34 -6.67
N ILE A 812 25.38 -3.89 -6.19
CA ILE A 812 25.58 -5.35 -6.10
C ILE A 812 24.62 -6.02 -5.12
N VAL A 813 24.33 -5.39 -3.98
CA VAL A 813 23.37 -5.92 -2.99
C VAL A 813 21.96 -5.88 -3.57
N GLN A 814 21.59 -4.76 -4.21
CA GLN A 814 20.31 -4.64 -4.91
C GLN A 814 20.16 -5.70 -6.01
N PHE A 815 21.21 -5.96 -6.80
CA PHE A 815 21.20 -7.00 -7.84
C PHE A 815 20.99 -8.41 -7.25
N LEU A 816 21.55 -8.70 -6.08
CA LEU A 816 21.42 -10.01 -5.44
C LEU A 816 20.01 -10.25 -4.85
N LEU A 817 19.37 -9.19 -4.33
CA LEU A 817 18.09 -9.29 -3.62
C LEU A 817 16.88 -9.01 -4.52
N ASN A 818 16.97 -8.08 -5.47
CA ASN A 818 15.84 -7.68 -6.30
C ASN A 818 15.63 -8.66 -7.48
N ARG A 819 14.43 -8.69 -8.05
CA ARG A 819 14.12 -9.47 -9.25
C ARG A 819 13.32 -8.65 -10.27
N GLY A 820 13.40 -9.05 -11.54
CA GLY A 820 12.73 -8.41 -12.67
C GLY A 820 13.72 -7.80 -13.68
N PRO A 821 13.23 -6.97 -14.62
CA PRO A 821 11.83 -6.52 -14.76
C PRO A 821 10.90 -7.56 -15.39
N TRP A 822 9.60 -7.46 -15.09
CA TRP A 822 8.53 -8.11 -15.85
C TRP A 822 7.71 -7.06 -16.61
N ASN A 823 7.45 -7.30 -17.89
CA ASN A 823 6.58 -6.47 -18.70
C ASN A 823 5.12 -6.80 -18.39
N LEU A 824 4.34 -5.82 -17.94
CA LEU A 824 2.94 -6.04 -17.55
C LEU A 824 1.97 -5.34 -18.51
N GLY A 825 0.78 -5.92 -18.65
CA GLY A 825 -0.41 -5.22 -19.12
C GLY A 825 -1.27 -4.77 -17.94
N GLY A 826 -2.31 -4.00 -18.20
CA GLY A 826 -3.18 -3.40 -17.19
C GLY A 826 -2.93 -1.90 -17.03
N GLY A 827 -3.50 -1.33 -15.97
CA GLY A 827 -3.38 0.10 -15.65
C GLY A 827 -4.01 0.44 -14.31
N GLU A 828 -3.88 1.68 -13.87
CA GLU A 828 -4.31 2.13 -12.54
C GLU A 828 -5.79 1.84 -12.22
N ALA A 829 -6.70 2.15 -13.14
CA ALA A 829 -8.14 1.96 -12.97
C ALA A 829 -8.70 0.73 -13.73
N ALA A 830 -7.84 -0.15 -14.26
CA ALA A 830 -8.27 -1.41 -14.86
C ALA A 830 -8.59 -2.46 -13.78
N VAL A 831 -9.37 -3.50 -14.10
CA VAL A 831 -9.63 -4.59 -13.13
C VAL A 831 -8.31 -5.29 -12.79
N ASN A 832 -7.49 -5.58 -13.80
CA ASN A 832 -6.09 -5.94 -13.62
C ASN A 832 -5.28 -4.69 -13.25
N ALA A 833 -5.32 -4.31 -11.98
CA ALA A 833 -4.80 -3.04 -11.49
C ALA A 833 -3.28 -3.06 -11.30
N THR A 834 -2.54 -3.08 -12.40
CA THR A 834 -1.11 -2.75 -12.42
C THR A 834 -0.98 -1.23 -12.59
N GLY A 835 -0.92 -0.51 -11.48
CA GLY A 835 -0.94 0.94 -11.54
C GLY A 835 0.43 1.58 -11.62
N TRP A 836 0.42 2.84 -12.03
CA TRP A 836 1.57 3.69 -12.26
C TRP A 836 1.12 5.14 -12.02
N ASN A 837 2.03 6.04 -11.67
CA ASN A 837 1.69 7.46 -11.45
C ASN A 837 1.96 8.29 -12.72
N ALA A 838 0.91 8.90 -13.27
CA ALA A 838 0.98 9.79 -14.42
C ALA A 838 1.80 11.06 -14.18
N GLY A 839 1.83 11.58 -12.95
CA GLY A 839 2.72 12.68 -12.56
C GLY A 839 4.20 12.31 -12.76
N GLY A 840 4.61 11.14 -12.23
CA GLY A 840 6.01 10.69 -12.18
C GLY A 840 6.71 10.50 -13.54
N GLY A 841 5.99 9.98 -14.55
CA GLY A 841 6.48 9.93 -15.93
C GLY A 841 7.54 8.87 -16.27
N ASP A 842 7.78 7.92 -15.38
CA ASP A 842 8.60 6.73 -15.66
C ASP A 842 7.78 5.53 -16.13
N TYR A 843 6.46 5.53 -15.90
CA TYR A 843 5.49 4.44 -16.16
C TYR A 843 5.74 3.18 -15.33
N SER A 844 6.61 3.27 -14.32
CA SER A 844 6.95 2.12 -13.49
C SER A 844 5.73 1.67 -12.69
N VAL A 845 5.62 0.36 -12.50
CA VAL A 845 4.50 -0.23 -11.76
C VAL A 845 4.70 0.05 -10.27
N THR A 846 3.79 0.82 -9.67
CA THR A 846 3.86 1.28 -8.27
C THR A 846 2.91 0.54 -7.34
N TRP A 847 1.85 -0.10 -7.87
CA TRP A 847 1.01 -1.05 -7.15
C TRP A 847 0.51 -2.14 -8.08
N VAL A 848 0.26 -3.31 -7.50
CA VAL A 848 -0.16 -4.51 -8.21
C VAL A 848 -1.13 -5.32 -7.36
N PRO A 849 -1.90 -6.23 -7.97
CA PRO A 849 -2.62 -7.23 -7.21
C PRO A 849 -1.63 -8.16 -6.50
N SER A 850 -1.44 -7.90 -5.21
CA SER A 850 -0.39 -8.48 -4.36
C SER A 850 -0.59 -9.97 -4.08
N MET A 851 -1.82 -10.44 -4.24
CA MET A 851 -2.20 -11.84 -4.34
C MET A 851 -3.49 -11.94 -5.14
N ARG A 852 -3.87 -13.15 -5.55
CA ARG A 852 -5.20 -13.42 -6.11
C ARG A 852 -5.78 -14.70 -5.54
N MET A 853 -7.09 -14.75 -5.38
CA MET A 853 -7.80 -16.00 -5.17
C MET A 853 -9.13 -16.05 -5.88
N VAL A 854 -9.58 -17.28 -6.13
CA VAL A 854 -10.96 -17.64 -6.48
C VAL A 854 -11.33 -18.88 -5.65
N VAL A 855 -12.22 -18.71 -4.67
CA VAL A 855 -12.67 -19.78 -3.77
C VAL A 855 -13.94 -20.42 -4.33
N ASN A 856 -13.92 -21.75 -4.39
CA ASN A 856 -15.03 -22.57 -4.87
C ASN A 856 -15.77 -23.22 -3.69
N LEU A 857 -16.93 -22.68 -3.32
CA LEU A 857 -17.68 -23.14 -2.14
C LEU A 857 -18.36 -24.51 -2.35
N LYS A 858 -18.31 -25.08 -3.56
CA LYS A 858 -18.75 -26.46 -3.80
C LYS A 858 -17.69 -27.48 -3.39
N ASP A 859 -16.43 -27.12 -3.60
CA ASP A 859 -15.27 -28.01 -3.49
C ASP A 859 -14.01 -27.15 -3.33
N PHE A 860 -13.53 -27.01 -2.08
CA PHE A 860 -12.40 -26.15 -1.78
C PHE A 860 -11.12 -26.55 -2.52
N ASP A 861 -10.93 -27.84 -2.83
CA ASP A 861 -9.78 -28.36 -3.58
C ASP A 861 -9.76 -27.89 -5.04
N LYS A 862 -10.86 -27.31 -5.54
CA LYS A 862 -10.96 -26.66 -6.87
C LYS A 862 -10.80 -25.14 -6.82
N SER A 863 -10.46 -24.59 -5.66
CA SER A 863 -10.15 -23.17 -5.53
C SER A 863 -8.79 -22.87 -6.16
N LYS A 864 -8.60 -21.61 -6.54
CA LYS A 864 -7.37 -21.11 -7.18
C LYS A 864 -6.77 -20.00 -6.36
N TRP A 865 -5.44 -19.90 -6.34
CA TRP A 865 -4.73 -18.84 -5.65
C TRP A 865 -3.35 -18.57 -6.27
N ILE A 866 -2.77 -17.40 -6.04
CA ILE A 866 -1.39 -17.08 -6.40
C ILE A 866 -0.90 -15.90 -5.57
N ASN A 867 0.36 -15.95 -5.15
CA ASN A 867 1.03 -14.83 -4.50
C ASN A 867 1.95 -14.09 -5.49
N LEU A 868 2.24 -12.82 -5.24
CA LEU A 868 3.10 -12.00 -6.11
C LEU A 868 4.54 -12.55 -6.20
N THR A 869 5.06 -13.05 -5.07
CA THR A 869 6.39 -13.70 -4.97
C THR A 869 6.22 -15.14 -4.46
N GLY A 870 7.30 -15.79 -4.03
CA GLY A 870 7.20 -17.12 -3.41
C GLY A 870 6.95 -17.10 -1.90
N ALA A 871 6.88 -18.28 -1.28
CA ALA A 871 6.62 -18.47 0.15
C ALA A 871 7.79 -18.01 1.07
N SER A 872 9.01 -17.94 0.56
CA SER A 872 10.22 -17.71 1.37
C SER A 872 10.70 -16.26 1.32
N GLY A 873 11.24 -15.78 2.44
CA GLY A 873 11.94 -14.49 2.54
C GLY A 873 13.44 -14.60 2.24
N HIS A 874 13.97 -15.82 2.13
CA HIS A 874 15.40 -16.06 1.87
C HIS A 874 15.72 -15.85 0.38
N ALA A 875 16.57 -14.88 0.07
CA ALA A 875 16.81 -14.40 -1.31
C ALA A 875 17.21 -15.45 -2.35
N TYR A 876 17.77 -16.58 -1.92
CA TYR A 876 18.22 -17.67 -2.79
C TYR A 876 17.44 -18.97 -2.59
N SER A 877 16.37 -18.94 -1.80
CA SER A 877 15.43 -20.05 -1.74
C SER A 877 14.81 -20.27 -3.12
N ALA A 878 14.53 -21.53 -3.46
CA ALA A 878 13.75 -21.86 -4.64
C ALA A 878 12.37 -21.17 -4.62
N HIS A 879 11.83 -20.95 -3.43
CA HIS A 879 10.52 -20.33 -3.20
C HIS A 879 10.61 -18.83 -2.90
N TYR A 880 11.61 -18.11 -3.41
CA TYR A 880 11.70 -16.65 -3.28
C TYR A 880 10.83 -15.91 -4.32
N SER A 881 10.78 -16.43 -5.55
CA SER A 881 10.11 -15.78 -6.70
C SER A 881 9.52 -16.76 -7.73
N ASP A 882 9.38 -18.03 -7.35
CA ASP A 882 8.87 -19.12 -8.20
C ASP A 882 7.42 -18.94 -8.69
N GLN A 883 6.62 -18.11 -8.01
CA GLN A 883 5.26 -17.79 -8.40
C GLN A 883 5.15 -16.57 -9.35
N THR A 884 6.11 -15.65 -9.34
CA THR A 884 6.00 -14.33 -10.01
C THR A 884 5.78 -14.44 -11.51
N GLY A 885 6.44 -15.39 -12.18
CA GLY A 885 6.27 -15.59 -13.62
C GLY A 885 4.86 -16.08 -14.01
N LYS A 886 4.21 -16.85 -13.13
CA LYS A 886 2.82 -17.30 -13.30
C LYS A 886 1.85 -16.16 -13.01
N TRP A 887 2.07 -15.47 -11.91
CA TRP A 887 1.34 -14.27 -11.52
C TRP A 887 1.30 -13.22 -12.64
N ALA A 888 2.45 -12.92 -13.26
CA ALA A 888 2.55 -11.94 -14.34
C ALA A 888 1.76 -12.33 -15.60
N LYS A 889 1.50 -13.63 -15.80
CA LYS A 889 0.69 -14.16 -16.90
C LYS A 889 -0.79 -14.34 -16.53
N GLY A 890 -1.18 -14.04 -15.29
CA GLY A 890 -2.53 -14.31 -14.77
C GLY A 890 -2.80 -15.79 -14.47
N GLU A 891 -1.77 -16.65 -14.44
CA GLU A 891 -1.90 -18.04 -14.04
C GLU A 891 -2.04 -18.14 -12.51
N GLN A 892 -2.88 -19.05 -12.03
CA GLN A 892 -3.05 -19.35 -10.60
C GLN A 892 -2.85 -20.83 -10.31
N LEU A 893 -2.44 -21.14 -9.09
CA LEU A 893 -2.18 -22.47 -8.57
C LEU A 893 -3.46 -23.09 -8.00
N ASP A 894 -3.48 -24.42 -7.93
CA ASP A 894 -4.52 -25.17 -7.22
C ASP A 894 -4.40 -24.92 -5.71
N TRP A 895 -5.55 -24.85 -5.05
CA TRP A 895 -5.63 -24.70 -3.60
C TRP A 895 -6.01 -26.02 -2.94
N SER A 896 -5.04 -26.87 -2.64
CA SER A 896 -5.26 -28.08 -1.84
C SER A 896 -5.72 -27.71 -0.42
N PHE A 897 -6.88 -28.21 0.02
CA PHE A 897 -7.40 -27.96 1.37
C PHE A 897 -7.73 -29.26 2.13
N SER A 898 -8.40 -30.22 1.48
CA SER A 898 -8.70 -31.49 2.13
C SER A 898 -7.43 -32.24 2.49
N ALA A 899 -7.45 -33.00 3.59
CA ALA A 899 -6.29 -33.80 4.01
C ALA A 899 -5.77 -34.74 2.90
N LYS A 900 -6.67 -35.20 2.01
CA LYS A 900 -6.31 -36.01 0.84
C LYS A 900 -5.59 -35.17 -0.22
N ALA A 901 -6.12 -34.01 -0.59
CA ALA A 901 -5.51 -33.13 -1.59
C ALA A 901 -4.16 -32.61 -1.10
N VAL A 902 -4.10 -32.14 0.16
CA VAL A 902 -2.85 -31.73 0.80
C VAL A 902 -1.85 -32.86 0.81
N GLY A 903 -2.25 -34.07 1.22
CA GLY A 903 -1.37 -35.24 1.22
C GLY A 903 -0.84 -35.59 -0.18
N ALA A 904 -1.65 -35.40 -1.22
CA ALA A 904 -1.24 -35.66 -2.61
C ALA A 904 -0.27 -34.61 -3.17
N SER A 905 -0.38 -33.35 -2.74
CA SER A 905 0.52 -32.27 -3.16
C SER A 905 1.74 -32.11 -2.25
N THR A 906 1.83 -32.85 -1.14
CA THR A 906 2.94 -32.74 -0.18
C THR A 906 4.22 -33.34 -0.77
N VAL A 907 5.31 -32.56 -0.74
CA VAL A 907 6.66 -33.03 -1.09
C VAL A 907 7.61 -33.06 0.10
N ASP A 908 7.42 -32.17 1.06
CA ASP A 908 8.19 -32.12 2.30
C ASP A 908 7.28 -32.29 3.52
N THR A 909 7.76 -33.05 4.51
CA THR A 909 7.07 -33.21 5.80
C THR A 909 8.06 -33.05 6.95
N LEU A 910 7.80 -32.04 7.78
CA LEU A 910 8.48 -31.80 9.04
C LEU A 910 7.56 -32.21 10.19
N THR A 911 8.11 -32.91 11.18
CA THR A 911 7.42 -33.24 12.43
C THR A 911 8.00 -32.42 13.58
N LEU A 912 7.16 -31.69 14.30
CA LEU A 912 7.53 -30.98 15.52
C LEU A 912 7.09 -31.83 16.72
N THR A 913 8.06 -32.30 17.50
CA THR A 913 7.82 -33.12 18.69
C THR A 913 8.03 -32.32 19.97
N LYS A 914 7.40 -32.73 21.05
CA LYS A 914 7.64 -32.17 22.39
C LYS A 914 9.06 -32.40 22.91
#